data_AF-A0A504XTG4-F1
#
_entry.id   AF-A0A504XTG4-F1
#
_cell.length_a   1.000
_cell.length_b   1.000
_cell.length_c   1.000
_cell.angle_alpha   90.00
_cell.angle_beta   90.00
_cell.angle_gamma   90.00
#
_symmetry.space_group_name_H-M   'P 1'
#
loop_
_entity.id
_entity.type
_entity.pdbx_description
1 polymer ?
#
loop_
_entity_poly.entity_id
_entity_poly.type
_entity_poly.pdbx_seq_one_letter_code
_entity_poly.pdbx_strand_id
1 'polypeptide(L)'
;MPRRAREESEEEKPHRITKLAGSSDDDVPVKASKISAKASDHGNGVAVEKRKRTEGSCKVAVTSATAPAEEKDEEVPNNGCAATARPFSEFEMNPIVVKALQSRGIESMFPVQALTFNAIMRNTDVLVQARTGSGKTLAFGIPIVERLLKLPSHFTRGRGPAAVIFCPTRELAIQVQDVLCGISCGLVVTALYGGVAYANQERVLRSGVDIVVATPGRAKDFLEKGTLHFDRVVMACLDEADHMLDIGFKDDIELLLSQVAEQNGSVGAERPVHQTLLFSATVPEWVHTCSFIAKDKEFIDMVGKEAVRTASTIKFYRRKCNFSEISSMLADLIKVYSGAHGRTLVFTNTKKDCHDLSINNTKLDSQCLHGDMQQEQRESTMKSFRDNKFSVLIATDVAARGLDLPMVDLVIQCAPPSDIDAFIHRAGRTGRAGRKGVCVLLYQPREEYVVERIERHAKMKFDVLPAPTREEILKAVARDAAEDLARVERRATDLFMDQAAELLKDADPVEILASALAVMSGYTSNITTRGLITGTPGYVTVQMTSDRPLPVPVYCSILRNNLGDETFMRCRDITLLQDDPGCVFDVLEQFAERVMSTPMRDFLHDKKVPRRRMPASARKRDKVPAPGAKGEKSTCFYTKKKWKSVLHETRVDLAGRALGPRGALIVGTALFKNTYVTSLDLSQNELGDGGAIAIASMLRFNTQLQHLNLSHNDMTDIGGIALASAFIPNVSPSGQPGQWNRTLFSLVLMGNKFGDDTLLAMSNAAACHRDLTRVDLSWNNVGQNGTKCLMRAYQRNPLCVYQLAANALGDEGTVYLCEALQRYGGKSQTTLNLYRNSISCPGTEAVGRLLANSSIVQDVSLAGNTIGFKGVQALQRQLTDAAVIASCSLRILNLSDNWIGDEGAASVAAIIKANIPSLERLDVSENKITDVGATAIVTAALQNTHLLLLNCEANCLGSKAVDAVVRLIHETRTLTSLNVAGCVNSADHRRTLAIAVGETDGLHVELGPNPEDAAGAEGTVLIEKITEHLQMLADQEAQRQKESMAAKKLKKAR
;
A
#
# COMPACT_ATOMS: atom_id res chain seq x y z
N MET A 1 -37.35 -5.60 -50.63
CA MET A 1 -38.58 -4.81 -50.89
C MET A 1 -38.72 -3.71 -49.83
N PRO A 2 -39.50 -2.63 -50.07
CA PRO A 2 -39.23 -1.32 -49.46
C PRO A 2 -40.41 -0.68 -48.69
N ARG A 3 -40.19 0.57 -48.23
CA ARG A 3 -41.10 1.66 -47.74
C ARG A 3 -40.69 2.12 -46.34
N ARG A 4 -40.62 3.41 -45.99
CA ARG A 4 -40.73 4.72 -46.70
C ARG A 4 -39.81 5.70 -45.92
N ALA A 5 -39.06 6.64 -46.50
CA ALA A 5 -39.45 7.80 -47.34
C ALA A 5 -40.31 8.83 -46.55
N ARG A 6 -40.08 10.15 -46.63
CA ARG A 6 -39.18 10.93 -47.53
C ARG A 6 -39.06 12.40 -47.02
N GLU A 7 -37.92 13.06 -47.33
CA GLU A 7 -37.77 14.47 -47.81
C GLU A 7 -38.30 15.66 -46.95
N GLU A 8 -37.86 16.93 -47.06
CA GLU A 8 -36.89 17.69 -47.89
C GLU A 8 -36.54 19.01 -47.10
N SER A 9 -35.58 19.90 -47.40
CA SER A 9 -34.55 20.04 -48.46
C SER A 9 -33.40 20.98 -48.01
N GLU A 10 -32.22 20.83 -48.63
CA GLU A 10 -31.24 21.87 -49.09
C GLU A 10 -30.73 23.00 -48.13
N GLU A 11 -29.42 23.15 -47.87
CA GLU A 11 -28.36 23.85 -48.67
C GLU A 11 -28.45 25.40 -48.58
N GLU A 12 -27.37 26.21 -48.56
CA GLU A 12 -25.99 26.05 -49.05
C GLU A 12 -24.94 26.84 -48.18
N LYS A 13 -23.68 26.91 -48.62
CA LYS A 13 -22.60 27.85 -48.17
C LYS A 13 -22.11 28.64 -49.42
N PRO A 14 -21.16 29.63 -49.42
CA PRO A 14 -20.24 30.10 -48.36
C PRO A 14 -19.96 31.65 -48.36
N HIS A 15 -18.82 32.06 -47.76
CA HIS A 15 -18.07 33.33 -47.98
C HIS A 15 -18.63 34.66 -47.41
N ARG A 16 -17.89 35.79 -47.34
CA ARG A 16 -16.48 36.10 -46.94
C ARG A 16 -16.30 37.64 -46.98
N ILE A 17 -15.38 38.22 -46.18
CA ILE A 17 -15.01 39.67 -46.14
C ILE A 17 -16.23 40.57 -45.73
N THR A 18 -16.22 41.87 -45.40
CA THR A 18 -15.20 42.95 -45.35
C THR A 18 -15.34 43.85 -44.10
N LYS A 19 -14.29 44.61 -43.77
CA LYS A 19 -14.24 45.76 -42.84
C LYS A 19 -15.08 46.95 -43.31
N LEU A 20 -15.46 47.85 -42.39
CA LEU A 20 -15.37 49.34 -42.39
C LEU A 20 -16.26 49.91 -41.24
N ALA A 21 -16.25 51.20 -40.92
CA ALA A 21 -15.24 52.03 -40.21
C ALA A 21 -15.80 53.45 -39.94
N GLY A 22 -15.36 54.13 -38.87
CA GLY A 22 -15.73 55.52 -38.54
C GLY A 22 -17.03 55.67 -37.72
N SER A 23 -17.30 56.80 -37.04
CA SER A 23 -16.48 58.00 -36.76
C SER A 23 -17.17 58.90 -35.69
N SER A 24 -16.61 60.09 -35.39
CA SER A 24 -17.06 61.11 -34.40
C SER A 24 -17.01 60.68 -32.92
N ASP A 25 -16.26 61.29 -31.99
CA ASP A 25 -15.80 62.69 -31.71
C ASP A 25 -16.75 63.46 -30.76
N ASP A 26 -16.26 63.84 -29.56
CA ASP A 26 -16.29 65.20 -28.97
C ASP A 26 -15.97 65.27 -27.44
N ASP A 27 -15.55 66.45 -27.01
CA ASP A 27 -14.73 66.83 -25.83
C ASP A 27 -15.22 66.60 -24.35
N VAL A 28 -14.25 66.18 -23.49
CA VAL A 28 -13.62 66.94 -22.36
C VAL A 28 -14.40 68.18 -21.80
N PRO A 29 -14.61 68.41 -20.47
CA PRO A 29 -13.64 68.40 -19.33
C PRO A 29 -14.13 67.67 -18.04
N VAL A 30 -13.41 67.38 -16.94
CA VAL A 30 -12.15 67.83 -16.25
C VAL A 30 -12.34 68.77 -15.02
N LYS A 31 -11.83 68.32 -13.84
CA LYS A 31 -11.43 69.01 -12.56
C LYS A 31 -12.40 69.21 -11.35
N ALA A 32 -12.03 68.53 -10.24
CA ALA A 32 -11.89 69.02 -8.84
C ALA A 32 -13.18 69.37 -8.02
N SER A 33 -13.19 69.60 -6.68
CA SER A 33 -12.11 69.70 -5.67
C SER A 33 -12.54 69.47 -4.19
N LYS A 34 -11.62 68.95 -3.35
CA LYS A 34 -11.22 69.40 -1.97
C LYS A 34 -12.18 69.48 -0.74
N ILE A 35 -11.57 69.18 0.44
CA ILE A 35 -11.78 69.73 1.82
C ILE A 35 -13.02 69.23 2.61
N SER A 36 -12.92 68.53 3.76
CA SER A 36 -12.48 68.88 5.16
C SER A 36 -13.57 69.58 6.01
N ALA A 37 -13.75 69.39 7.33
CA ALA A 37 -13.14 68.50 8.37
C ALA A 37 -13.88 68.65 9.73
N LYS A 38 -13.40 67.95 10.80
CA LYS A 38 -13.66 68.16 12.26
C LYS A 38 -15.08 67.77 12.79
N ALA A 39 -15.30 67.53 14.10
CA ALA A 39 -14.45 67.02 15.22
C ALA A 39 -15.33 66.78 16.50
N SER A 40 -14.77 66.10 17.51
CA SER A 40 -15.17 66.14 18.96
C SER A 40 -16.54 65.49 19.34
N ASP A 41 -16.83 65.08 20.58
CA ASP A 41 -16.04 65.16 21.84
C ASP A 41 -16.27 64.02 22.88
N HIS A 42 -15.68 64.18 24.08
CA HIS A 42 -15.57 63.33 25.28
C HIS A 42 -16.92 63.01 26.00
N GLY A 43 -17.03 62.12 27.02
CA GLY A 43 -16.07 61.24 27.74
C GLY A 43 -16.56 60.79 29.14
N ASN A 44 -15.63 60.34 30.02
CA ASN A 44 -15.79 59.85 31.43
C ASN A 44 -16.48 58.47 31.63
N GLY A 45 -16.15 57.64 32.65
CA GLY A 45 -15.08 57.66 33.69
C GLY A 45 -14.88 56.23 34.29
N VAL A 46 -13.68 55.77 34.71
CA VAL A 46 -12.97 56.04 36.00
C VAL A 46 -13.71 55.42 37.21
N ALA A 47 -13.16 54.55 38.08
CA ALA A 47 -11.78 54.05 38.37
C ALA A 47 -11.81 52.54 38.81
N VAL A 48 -10.88 51.85 39.51
CA VAL A 48 -9.60 52.17 40.22
C VAL A 48 -8.71 50.89 40.43
N GLU A 49 -7.37 51.03 40.44
CA GLU A 49 -6.30 50.15 41.02
C GLU A 49 -6.23 48.60 40.81
N LYS A 50 -5.07 47.90 40.85
CA LYS A 50 -3.67 48.25 41.22
C LYS A 50 -2.57 47.44 40.45
N ARG A 51 -1.48 48.15 40.12
CA ARG A 51 -0.13 47.87 39.54
C ARG A 51 0.53 46.49 39.84
N LYS A 52 1.55 45.99 39.09
CA LYS A 52 2.83 46.57 38.56
C LYS A 52 3.29 45.86 37.25
N ARG A 53 3.70 46.58 36.18
CA ARG A 53 5.09 46.98 35.74
C ARG A 53 5.94 45.85 35.10
N THR A 54 6.79 46.07 34.08
CA THR A 54 7.34 47.29 33.39
C THR A 54 7.37 47.07 31.85
N GLU A 55 6.95 48.02 31.00
CA GLU A 55 7.72 49.14 30.36
C GLU A 55 8.80 48.67 29.34
N GLY A 56 9.00 49.26 28.14
CA GLY A 56 8.40 50.45 27.49
C GLY A 56 8.61 50.44 25.95
N SER A 57 8.34 51.54 25.21
CA SER A 57 8.25 51.50 23.72
C SER A 57 8.76 52.71 22.91
N CYS A 58 9.07 52.43 21.63
CA CYS A 58 9.01 53.30 20.43
C CYS A 58 9.97 54.49 20.23
N LYS A 59 10.03 54.92 18.95
CA LYS A 59 10.67 56.14 18.37
C LYS A 59 12.20 56.05 18.15
N VAL A 60 12.81 56.69 17.14
CA VAL A 60 12.30 57.54 16.02
C VAL A 60 13.23 57.41 14.78
N ALA A 61 12.91 58.05 13.66
CA ALA A 61 13.72 58.06 12.41
C ALA A 61 14.36 59.43 12.11
N VAL A 62 15.12 59.50 11.00
CA VAL A 62 15.66 60.68 10.26
C VAL A 62 17.20 60.82 10.26
N THR A 63 17.68 60.94 9.03
CA THR A 63 19.02 61.01 8.42
C THR A 63 20.01 62.07 8.91
N SER A 64 21.31 61.74 8.80
CA SER A 64 22.36 62.64 8.27
C SER A 64 23.53 61.81 7.70
N ALA A 65 24.27 62.31 6.71
CA ALA A 65 25.30 61.56 5.98
C ALA A 65 26.71 62.14 6.16
N THR A 66 27.74 61.27 6.17
CA THR A 66 29.01 61.40 5.40
C THR A 66 29.87 60.13 5.54
N ALA A 67 30.61 59.79 4.47
CA ALA A 67 31.71 58.82 4.43
C ALA A 67 33.04 59.47 4.94
N PRO A 68 34.21 58.79 5.11
CA PRO A 68 34.65 57.56 4.43
C PRO A 68 35.51 56.57 5.27
N ALA A 69 36.23 55.71 4.54
CA ALA A 69 37.27 54.73 4.94
C ALA A 69 36.79 53.31 5.27
N GLU A 70 37.65 52.34 4.94
CA GLU A 70 37.33 50.92 4.75
C GLU A 70 37.84 50.06 5.92
N GLU A 71 37.07 49.05 6.35
CA GLU A 71 37.53 47.65 6.38
C GLU A 71 36.40 46.67 6.75
N LYS A 72 36.45 45.48 6.12
CA LYS A 72 35.78 44.21 6.47
C LYS A 72 34.24 44.17 6.43
N ASP A 73 33.72 43.51 5.39
CA ASP A 73 32.35 42.99 5.35
C ASP A 73 32.15 41.87 6.40
N GLU A 74 31.18 42.02 7.30
CA GLU A 74 30.55 40.90 8.00
C GLU A 74 29.23 40.54 7.30
N GLU A 75 29.03 39.25 7.00
CA GLU A 75 27.83 38.76 6.31
C GLU A 75 26.58 38.95 7.18
N VAL A 76 25.65 39.82 6.75
CA VAL A 76 24.33 39.97 7.39
C VAL A 76 23.45 38.76 7.04
N PRO A 77 22.99 37.94 8.01
CA PRO A 77 22.25 36.71 7.71
C PRO A 77 20.88 36.99 7.06
N ASN A 78 20.64 36.37 5.90
CA ASN A 78 19.39 36.47 5.13
C ASN A 78 18.22 35.69 5.77
N ASN A 79 17.80 36.09 6.98
CA ASN A 79 16.67 35.51 7.69
C ASN A 79 15.37 36.25 7.33
N GLY A 80 14.69 35.78 6.28
CA GLY A 80 13.53 36.45 5.69
C GLY A 80 12.35 36.71 6.65
N CYS A 81 11.91 37.97 6.71
CA CYS A 81 10.69 38.39 7.42
C CYS A 81 9.96 39.50 6.63
N ALA A 82 8.65 39.67 6.87
CA ALA A 82 7.81 40.79 6.39
C ALA A 82 7.50 40.93 4.87
N ALA A 83 6.95 39.86 4.27
CA ALA A 83 5.58 39.90 3.72
C ALA A 83 5.12 41.08 2.82
N THR A 84 5.91 41.55 1.84
CA THR A 84 5.45 42.50 0.80
C THR A 84 5.75 42.00 -0.61
N ALA A 85 4.83 42.25 -1.56
CA ALA A 85 5.06 42.06 -2.98
C ALA A 85 5.80 43.29 -3.54
N ARG A 86 6.73 43.09 -4.48
CA ARG A 86 7.62 44.16 -4.97
C ARG A 86 7.28 44.55 -6.41
N PRO A 87 7.12 45.85 -6.74
CA PRO A 87 6.75 46.30 -8.08
C PRO A 87 7.85 46.01 -9.09
N PHE A 88 7.47 45.78 -10.36
CA PHE A 88 8.43 45.46 -11.43
C PHE A 88 9.48 46.55 -11.69
N SER A 89 9.22 47.80 -11.29
CA SER A 89 10.16 48.92 -11.37
C SER A 89 11.44 48.77 -10.53
N GLU A 90 11.50 47.78 -9.64
CA GLU A 90 12.69 47.46 -8.83
C GLU A 90 13.61 46.42 -9.49
N PHE A 91 13.31 45.99 -10.72
CA PHE A 91 14.01 44.92 -11.44
C PHE A 91 14.31 45.30 -12.90
N GLU A 92 15.46 44.90 -13.43
CA GLU A 92 15.86 45.13 -14.83
C GLU A 92 15.14 44.17 -15.80
N MET A 93 13.85 44.39 -15.99
CA MET A 93 12.97 43.60 -16.86
C MET A 93 12.74 44.25 -18.23
N ASN A 94 12.52 43.42 -19.24
CA ASN A 94 12.08 43.84 -20.57
C ASN A 94 10.62 44.35 -20.51
N PRO A 95 10.32 45.57 -21.00
CA PRO A 95 8.96 46.13 -21.00
C PRO A 95 7.90 45.25 -21.68
N ILE A 96 8.29 44.39 -22.62
CA ILE A 96 7.37 43.46 -23.30
C ILE A 96 6.91 42.35 -22.32
N VAL A 97 7.83 41.83 -21.49
CA VAL A 97 7.54 40.82 -20.46
C VAL A 97 6.67 41.42 -19.35
N VAL A 98 6.98 42.65 -18.90
CA VAL A 98 6.15 43.38 -17.93
C VAL A 98 4.72 43.58 -18.45
N LYS A 99 4.56 43.97 -19.72
CA LYS A 99 3.24 44.12 -20.36
C LYS A 99 2.50 42.79 -20.48
N ALA A 100 3.20 41.69 -20.74
CA ALA A 100 2.61 40.34 -20.79
C ALA A 100 2.12 39.87 -19.42
N LEU A 101 2.86 40.17 -18.34
CA LEU A 101 2.45 39.90 -16.95
C LEU A 101 1.22 40.74 -16.55
N GLN A 102 1.23 42.04 -16.85
CA GLN A 102 0.11 42.95 -16.58
C GLN A 102 -1.17 42.54 -17.32
N SER A 103 -1.07 42.09 -18.58
CA SER A 103 -2.25 41.61 -19.34
C SER A 103 -2.91 40.36 -18.75
N ARG A 104 -2.26 39.70 -17.77
CA ARG A 104 -2.74 38.52 -17.04
C ARG A 104 -3.09 38.85 -15.59
N GLY A 105 -3.21 40.13 -15.23
CA GLY A 105 -3.57 40.58 -13.88
C GLY A 105 -2.42 40.49 -12.85
N ILE A 106 -1.17 40.42 -13.30
CA ILE A 106 0.00 40.33 -12.42
C ILE A 106 0.67 41.71 -12.37
N GLU A 107 0.50 42.41 -11.25
CA GLU A 107 0.94 43.82 -11.08
C GLU A 107 2.30 43.95 -10.36
N SER A 108 2.73 42.92 -9.63
CA SER A 108 3.97 42.91 -8.84
C SER A 108 4.51 41.49 -8.63
N MET A 109 5.79 41.37 -8.27
CA MET A 109 6.43 40.11 -7.93
C MET A 109 6.10 39.66 -6.50
N PHE A 110 5.79 38.38 -6.34
CA PHE A 110 5.73 37.73 -5.03
C PHE A 110 7.13 37.59 -4.40
N PRO A 111 7.27 37.48 -3.07
CA PRO A 111 8.57 37.47 -2.39
C PRO A 111 9.59 36.46 -2.93
N VAL A 112 9.16 35.25 -3.30
CA VAL A 112 10.08 34.25 -3.89
C VAL A 112 10.59 34.68 -5.27
N GLN A 113 9.74 35.28 -6.11
CA GLN A 113 10.11 35.77 -7.45
C GLN A 113 11.11 36.92 -7.34
N ALA A 114 10.85 37.87 -6.42
CA ALA A 114 11.73 39.00 -6.16
C ALA A 114 13.12 38.60 -5.66
N LEU A 115 13.22 37.52 -4.85
CA LEU A 115 14.49 37.02 -4.33
C LEU A 115 15.23 36.15 -5.36
N THR A 116 14.53 35.32 -6.15
CA THR A 116 15.19 34.48 -7.16
C THR A 116 15.59 35.24 -8.42
N PHE A 117 14.90 36.33 -8.79
CA PHE A 117 15.16 37.04 -10.05
C PHE A 117 16.62 37.50 -10.16
N ASN A 118 17.11 38.28 -9.17
CA ASN A 118 18.48 38.77 -9.19
C ASN A 118 19.52 37.66 -9.05
N ALA A 119 19.23 36.60 -8.29
CA ALA A 119 20.08 35.41 -8.21
C ALA A 119 20.25 34.75 -9.59
N ILE A 120 19.14 34.41 -10.25
CA ILE A 120 19.15 33.73 -11.54
C ILE A 120 19.79 34.61 -12.63
N MET A 121 19.52 35.92 -12.63
CA MET A 121 20.09 36.84 -13.61
C MET A 121 21.61 37.07 -13.45
N ARG A 122 22.22 36.72 -12.31
CA ARG A 122 23.69 36.68 -12.12
C ARG A 122 24.38 35.44 -12.71
N ASN A 123 23.62 34.50 -13.31
CA ASN A 123 24.15 33.23 -13.84
C ASN A 123 24.81 32.32 -12.76
N THR A 124 24.37 32.42 -11.50
CA THR A 124 24.69 31.45 -10.45
C THR A 124 23.67 30.31 -10.42
N ASP A 125 24.10 29.07 -10.13
CA ASP A 125 23.16 27.98 -9.86
C ASP A 125 22.30 28.29 -8.64
N VAL A 126 21.01 27.99 -8.68
CA VAL A 126 20.06 28.35 -7.60
C VAL A 126 19.25 27.15 -7.14
N LEU A 127 19.22 26.93 -5.83
CA LEU A 127 18.35 25.96 -5.16
C LEU A 127 17.34 26.72 -4.28
N VAL A 128 16.04 26.55 -4.57
CA VAL A 128 14.96 27.34 -3.99
C VAL A 128 14.00 26.44 -3.23
N GLN A 129 13.89 26.67 -1.92
CA GLN A 129 12.88 26.04 -1.07
C GLN A 129 11.75 27.05 -0.81
N ALA A 130 10.57 26.84 -1.39
CA ALA A 130 9.43 27.73 -1.20
C ALA A 130 8.08 26.99 -1.18
N ARG A 131 7.22 27.35 -0.21
CA ARG A 131 5.89 26.76 0.01
C ARG A 131 5.07 26.64 -1.29
N THR A 132 4.25 25.60 -1.38
CA THR A 132 3.26 25.45 -2.46
C THR A 132 2.36 26.69 -2.57
N GLY A 133 2.02 27.10 -3.80
CA GLY A 133 1.23 28.32 -4.04
C GLY A 133 1.96 29.66 -3.87
N SER A 134 3.27 29.67 -3.60
CA SER A 134 4.09 30.89 -3.44
C SER A 134 4.48 31.60 -4.74
N GLY A 135 4.15 31.05 -5.91
CA GLY A 135 4.48 31.64 -7.23
C GLY A 135 5.76 31.11 -7.90
N LYS A 136 6.29 29.96 -7.46
CA LYS A 136 7.52 29.30 -7.98
C LYS A 136 7.64 29.29 -9.53
N THR A 137 6.57 28.98 -10.25
CA THR A 137 6.62 28.82 -11.73
C THR A 137 7.06 30.08 -12.46
N LEU A 138 6.67 31.28 -11.97
CA LEU A 138 7.14 32.55 -12.52
C LEU A 138 8.51 32.96 -11.95
N ALA A 139 8.90 32.42 -10.80
CA ALA A 139 10.19 32.69 -10.15
C ALA A 139 11.38 32.11 -10.93
N PHE A 140 11.18 31.02 -11.68
CA PHE A 140 12.08 30.59 -12.77
C PHE A 140 11.64 31.09 -14.15
N GLY A 141 10.33 31.12 -14.44
CA GLY A 141 9.84 31.40 -15.79
C GLY A 141 10.14 32.80 -16.31
N ILE A 142 10.07 33.83 -15.45
CA ILE A 142 10.41 35.21 -15.83
C ILE A 142 11.88 35.34 -16.21
N PRO A 143 12.88 35.00 -15.35
CA PRO A 143 14.29 35.14 -15.72
C PRO A 143 14.72 34.21 -16.86
N ILE A 144 14.09 33.04 -17.04
CA ILE A 144 14.31 32.19 -18.22
C ILE A 144 13.96 32.94 -19.52
N VAL A 145 12.79 33.59 -19.57
CA VAL A 145 12.38 34.39 -20.74
C VAL A 145 13.28 35.62 -20.92
N GLU A 146 13.54 36.38 -19.85
CA GLU A 146 14.41 37.59 -19.90
C GLU A 146 15.80 37.28 -20.45
N ARG A 147 16.38 36.13 -20.08
CA ARG A 147 17.69 35.70 -20.58
C ARG A 147 17.62 35.21 -22.02
N LEU A 148 16.60 34.45 -22.41
CA LEU A 148 16.45 33.99 -23.81
C LEU A 148 16.18 35.14 -24.78
N LEU A 149 15.43 36.18 -24.37
CA LEU A 149 15.22 37.39 -25.17
C LEU A 149 16.50 38.23 -25.38
N LYS A 150 17.55 38.00 -24.59
CA LYS A 150 18.87 38.64 -24.73
C LYS A 150 19.85 37.83 -25.60
N LEU A 151 19.48 36.62 -26.05
CA LEU A 151 20.29 35.78 -26.94
C LEU A 151 20.09 36.15 -28.42
N PRO A 152 21.09 35.95 -29.30
CA PRO A 152 20.93 36.10 -30.75
C PRO A 152 19.80 35.23 -31.30
N SER A 153 18.89 35.84 -32.06
CA SER A 153 17.64 35.22 -32.49
C SER A 153 17.84 34.28 -33.71
N HIS A 154 18.36 33.08 -33.45
CA HIS A 154 18.53 32.05 -34.47
C HIS A 154 17.19 31.39 -34.85
N PHE A 155 16.43 31.99 -35.76
CA PHE A 155 15.17 31.44 -36.30
C PHE A 155 15.38 30.28 -37.30
N THR A 156 16.35 29.40 -37.04
CA THR A 156 16.57 28.19 -37.82
C THR A 156 15.50 27.14 -37.52
N ARG A 157 15.08 26.42 -38.58
CA ARG A 157 14.14 25.30 -38.48
C ARG A 157 14.85 24.09 -37.88
N GLY A 158 14.21 23.45 -36.90
CA GLY A 158 14.75 22.25 -36.24
C GLY A 158 15.81 22.52 -35.17
N ARG A 159 15.99 23.77 -34.74
CA ARG A 159 16.87 24.12 -33.60
C ARG A 159 16.41 23.44 -32.29
N GLY A 160 17.36 22.92 -31.52
CA GLY A 160 17.14 22.47 -30.14
C GLY A 160 16.83 23.65 -29.18
N PRO A 161 16.18 23.41 -28.04
CA PRO A 161 15.84 24.45 -27.05
C PRO A 161 17.07 25.17 -26.47
N ALA A 162 16.87 26.42 -26.09
CA ALA A 162 17.82 27.20 -25.30
C ALA A 162 17.58 27.07 -23.77
N ALA A 163 16.38 26.65 -23.35
CA ALA A 163 16.09 26.29 -21.97
C ALA A 163 15.26 24.99 -21.89
N VAL A 164 15.58 24.13 -20.91
CA VAL A 164 14.84 22.90 -20.62
C VAL A 164 14.31 22.91 -19.19
N ILE A 165 13.05 22.50 -19.00
CA ILE A 165 12.36 22.50 -17.71
C ILE A 165 11.73 21.13 -17.49
N PHE A 166 12.25 20.37 -16.53
CA PHE A 166 11.75 19.04 -16.21
C PHE A 166 10.69 19.08 -15.10
N CYS A 167 9.60 18.35 -15.29
CA CYS A 167 8.45 18.29 -14.39
C CYS A 167 8.01 16.83 -14.15
N PRO A 168 7.56 16.46 -12.93
CA PRO A 168 7.25 15.06 -12.59
C PRO A 168 5.95 14.54 -13.18
N THR A 169 5.03 15.42 -13.58
CA THR A 169 3.73 15.04 -14.14
C THR A 169 3.47 15.74 -15.46
N ARG A 170 2.72 15.06 -16.33
CA ARG A 170 2.34 15.54 -17.67
C ARG A 170 1.53 16.84 -17.56
N GLU A 171 0.64 16.87 -16.57
CA GLU A 171 -0.26 17.99 -16.31
C GLU A 171 0.49 19.22 -15.78
N LEU A 172 1.54 19.03 -14.97
CA LEU A 172 2.42 20.14 -14.59
C LEU A 172 3.23 20.64 -15.79
N ALA A 173 3.71 19.76 -16.67
CA ALA A 173 4.42 20.18 -17.87
C ALA A 173 3.55 21.05 -18.80
N ILE A 174 2.27 20.69 -18.99
CA ILE A 174 1.28 21.49 -19.72
C ILE A 174 1.03 22.84 -19.02
N GLN A 175 0.81 22.84 -17.70
CA GLN A 175 0.59 24.05 -16.91
C GLN A 175 1.78 25.02 -16.95
N VAL A 176 3.01 24.51 -16.84
CA VAL A 176 4.23 25.31 -16.94
C VAL A 176 4.40 25.85 -18.37
N GLN A 177 4.07 25.06 -19.40
CA GLN A 177 3.96 25.56 -20.78
C GLN A 177 2.94 26.70 -20.89
N ASP A 178 1.71 26.54 -20.40
CA ASP A 178 0.66 27.58 -20.47
C ASP A 178 1.07 28.89 -19.78
N VAL A 179 1.73 28.80 -18.61
CA VAL A 179 2.29 29.96 -17.92
C VAL A 179 3.38 30.62 -18.77
N LEU A 180 4.31 29.85 -19.32
CA LEU A 180 5.41 30.40 -20.13
C LEU A 180 4.94 30.96 -21.48
N CYS A 181 4.05 30.29 -22.20
CA CYS A 181 3.51 30.73 -23.50
C CYS A 181 2.99 32.17 -23.48
N GLY A 182 2.22 32.53 -22.45
CA GLY A 182 1.69 33.89 -22.31
C GLY A 182 2.62 34.91 -21.65
N ILE A 183 3.89 34.56 -21.40
CA ILE A 183 4.97 35.52 -21.16
C ILE A 183 6.13 35.40 -22.16
N SER A 184 6.07 34.47 -23.13
CA SER A 184 7.24 34.09 -23.95
C SER A 184 7.71 35.17 -24.93
N CYS A 185 6.88 36.20 -25.17
CA CYS A 185 7.19 37.37 -25.98
C CYS A 185 7.74 37.09 -27.39
N GLY A 186 7.41 35.93 -27.97
CA GLY A 186 7.86 35.48 -29.29
C GLY A 186 8.70 34.19 -29.29
N LEU A 187 9.18 33.74 -28.12
CA LEU A 187 9.87 32.47 -27.97
C LEU A 187 8.90 31.29 -28.12
N VAL A 188 9.35 30.22 -28.80
CA VAL A 188 8.56 29.00 -29.02
C VAL A 188 8.68 28.06 -27.82
N VAL A 189 7.57 27.84 -27.12
CA VAL A 189 7.47 26.97 -25.93
C VAL A 189 6.65 25.71 -26.25
N THR A 190 7.15 24.52 -25.89
CA THR A 190 6.42 23.25 -26.08
C THR A 190 6.52 22.33 -24.86
N ALA A 191 5.50 21.46 -24.65
CA ALA A 191 5.53 20.41 -23.64
C ALA A 191 5.72 19.01 -24.26
N LEU A 192 6.73 18.27 -23.77
CA LEU A 192 7.05 16.90 -24.17
C LEU A 192 6.68 15.92 -23.06
N TYR A 193 5.54 15.24 -23.23
CA TYR A 193 4.98 14.34 -22.23
C TYR A 193 4.38 13.06 -22.84
N GLY A 194 4.43 11.97 -22.07
CA GLY A 194 3.93 10.66 -22.49
C GLY A 194 2.40 10.57 -22.57
N GLY A 195 1.88 9.50 -23.16
CA GLY A 195 0.43 9.27 -23.29
C GLY A 195 -0.24 10.01 -24.48
N VAL A 196 0.50 10.82 -25.22
CA VAL A 196 0.07 11.44 -26.49
C VAL A 196 0.98 11.02 -27.66
N ALA A 197 0.44 11.10 -28.88
CA ALA A 197 1.08 10.62 -30.10
C ALA A 197 2.36 11.42 -30.46
N TYR A 198 3.45 10.69 -30.73
CA TYR A 198 4.77 11.27 -31.04
C TYR A 198 4.73 12.31 -32.17
N ALA A 199 4.02 12.02 -33.27
CA ALA A 199 4.04 12.83 -34.49
C ALA A 199 3.70 14.33 -34.27
N ASN A 200 2.84 14.65 -33.29
CA ASN A 200 2.48 16.04 -32.97
C ASN A 200 3.64 16.77 -32.28
N GLN A 201 4.27 16.13 -31.29
CA GLN A 201 5.43 16.66 -30.58
C GLN A 201 6.67 16.73 -31.51
N GLU A 202 6.92 15.69 -32.32
CA GLU A 202 7.97 15.68 -33.34
C GLU A 202 7.81 16.80 -34.37
N ARG A 203 6.58 17.12 -34.78
CA ARG A 203 6.31 18.21 -35.73
C ARG A 203 6.74 19.56 -35.16
N VAL A 204 6.52 19.80 -33.86
CA VAL A 204 6.93 21.04 -33.18
C VAL A 204 8.45 21.10 -33.02
N LEU A 205 9.10 20.00 -32.64
CA LEU A 205 10.57 19.90 -32.59
C LEU A 205 11.19 20.16 -33.99
N ARG A 206 10.62 19.57 -35.05
CA ARG A 206 11.05 19.80 -36.45
C ARG A 206 10.73 21.20 -37.01
N SER A 207 9.95 22.04 -36.32
CA SER A 207 9.88 23.48 -36.61
C SER A 207 10.96 24.29 -35.89
N GLY A 208 11.59 23.75 -34.85
CA GLY A 208 12.54 24.43 -33.98
C GLY A 208 11.85 25.09 -32.78
N VAL A 209 12.47 24.96 -31.60
CA VAL A 209 11.91 25.38 -30.30
C VAL A 209 12.94 26.18 -29.50
N ASP A 210 12.46 26.99 -28.56
CA ASP A 210 13.33 27.81 -27.70
C ASP A 210 13.25 27.39 -26.23
N ILE A 211 12.07 26.97 -25.76
CA ILE A 211 11.86 26.40 -24.43
C ILE A 211 11.14 25.04 -24.55
N VAL A 212 11.71 24.02 -23.93
CA VAL A 212 11.09 22.70 -23.77
C VAL A 212 10.73 22.48 -22.30
N VAL A 213 9.45 22.24 -22.02
CA VAL A 213 8.99 21.68 -20.75
C VAL A 213 8.78 20.18 -20.94
N ALA A 214 9.21 19.31 -20.03
CA ALA A 214 9.13 17.86 -20.27
C ALA A 214 8.99 16.98 -19.03
N THR A 215 8.34 15.83 -19.20
CA THR A 215 8.45 14.69 -18.28
C THR A 215 9.65 13.83 -18.66
N PRO A 216 10.48 13.32 -17.72
CA PRO A 216 11.77 12.69 -18.02
C PRO A 216 11.73 11.64 -19.15
N GLY A 217 10.91 10.59 -19.01
CA GLY A 217 10.81 9.52 -19.99
C GLY A 217 10.50 9.99 -21.41
N ARG A 218 9.65 11.01 -21.61
CA ARG A 218 9.35 11.55 -22.97
C ARG A 218 10.44 12.50 -23.49
N ALA A 219 11.21 13.16 -22.63
CA ALA A 219 12.42 13.85 -23.08
C ALA A 219 13.46 12.83 -23.58
N LYS A 220 13.66 11.76 -22.81
CA LYS A 220 14.54 10.63 -23.13
C LYS A 220 14.12 9.93 -24.43
N ASP A 221 12.83 9.60 -24.59
CA ASP A 221 12.26 9.04 -25.84
C ASP A 221 12.68 9.84 -27.09
N PHE A 222 12.71 11.18 -27.00
CA PHE A 222 13.04 12.05 -28.15
C PHE A 222 14.54 12.29 -28.34
N LEU A 223 15.30 12.23 -27.25
CA LEU A 223 16.76 12.33 -27.24
C LEU A 223 17.39 11.08 -27.87
N GLU A 224 16.97 9.88 -27.42
CA GLU A 224 17.40 8.59 -27.96
C GLU A 224 17.02 8.42 -29.45
N LYS A 225 15.92 9.04 -29.88
CA LYS A 225 15.51 9.12 -31.29
C LYS A 225 16.29 10.15 -32.13
N GLY A 226 17.17 10.96 -31.53
CA GLY A 226 17.86 12.05 -32.24
C GLY A 226 16.91 13.11 -32.79
N THR A 227 15.84 13.44 -32.05
CA THR A 227 14.82 14.46 -32.44
C THR A 227 14.72 15.62 -31.45
N LEU A 228 15.31 15.46 -30.27
CA LEU A 228 15.59 16.51 -29.29
C LEU A 228 17.12 16.58 -29.13
N HIS A 229 17.67 17.79 -29.13
CA HIS A 229 19.10 18.07 -28.97
C HIS A 229 19.27 19.14 -27.90
N PHE A 230 20.31 19.04 -27.08
CA PHE A 230 20.59 19.97 -25.98
C PHE A 230 21.80 20.88 -26.23
N ASP A 231 22.34 20.86 -27.45
CA ASP A 231 23.45 21.68 -27.96
C ASP A 231 23.33 23.18 -27.64
N ARG A 232 22.10 23.71 -27.61
CA ARG A 232 21.81 25.14 -27.36
C ARG A 232 21.41 25.45 -25.92
N VAL A 233 21.30 24.47 -25.02
CA VAL A 233 20.73 24.68 -23.67
C VAL A 233 21.69 25.49 -22.80
N VAL A 234 21.24 26.68 -22.37
CA VAL A 234 21.96 27.55 -21.42
C VAL A 234 21.31 27.59 -20.03
N MET A 235 20.12 27.00 -19.86
CA MET A 235 19.44 26.85 -18.57
C MET A 235 18.71 25.51 -18.48
N ALA A 236 18.93 24.77 -17.41
CA ALA A 236 18.17 23.58 -17.03
C ALA A 236 17.44 23.83 -15.71
N CYS A 237 16.14 23.53 -15.65
CA CYS A 237 15.32 23.73 -14.45
C CYS A 237 14.58 22.44 -14.06
N LEU A 238 14.51 22.12 -12.77
CA LEU A 238 13.68 21.04 -12.23
C LEU A 238 12.65 21.66 -11.25
N ASP A 239 11.35 21.48 -11.52
CA ASP A 239 10.28 21.87 -10.59
C ASP A 239 9.74 20.64 -9.84
N GLU A 240 9.38 20.84 -8.57
CA GLU A 240 9.16 19.80 -7.56
C GLU A 240 10.37 18.82 -7.49
N ALA A 241 11.59 19.38 -7.41
CA ALA A 241 12.86 18.66 -7.54
C ALA A 241 13.06 17.51 -6.54
N ASP A 242 12.40 17.57 -5.37
CA ASP A 242 12.34 16.50 -4.36
C ASP A 242 11.75 15.20 -4.91
N HIS A 243 10.82 15.29 -5.86
CA HIS A 243 10.16 14.15 -6.47
C HIS A 243 10.83 13.71 -7.77
N MET A 244 11.47 14.65 -8.47
CA MET A 244 12.25 14.38 -9.70
C MET A 244 13.49 13.53 -9.49
N LEU A 245 13.93 13.42 -8.23
CA LEU A 245 15.20 12.82 -7.83
C LEU A 245 15.01 11.69 -6.79
N ASP A 246 13.75 11.36 -6.48
CA ASP A 246 13.35 10.18 -5.71
C ASP A 246 13.42 8.91 -6.59
N ILE A 247 13.27 7.75 -5.96
CA ILE A 247 13.40 6.41 -6.55
C ILE A 247 12.31 6.20 -7.61
N GLY A 248 12.68 6.43 -8.88
CA GLY A 248 11.81 6.25 -10.05
C GLY A 248 12.01 7.27 -11.17
N PHE A 249 12.53 8.47 -10.85
CA PHE A 249 12.85 9.50 -11.85
C PHE A 249 14.33 9.88 -11.92
N LYS A 250 15.07 9.64 -10.82
CA LYS A 250 16.48 10.01 -10.65
C LYS A 250 17.36 9.63 -11.84
N ASP A 251 17.37 8.36 -12.23
CA ASP A 251 18.29 7.82 -13.24
C ASP A 251 18.07 8.43 -14.63
N ASP A 252 16.80 8.67 -15.00
CA ASP A 252 16.44 9.37 -16.24
C ASP A 252 16.87 10.85 -16.19
N ILE A 253 16.79 11.50 -15.02
CA ILE A 253 17.23 12.89 -14.85
C ILE A 253 18.74 13.03 -14.85
N GLU A 254 19.48 12.12 -14.21
CA GLU A 254 20.95 12.10 -14.27
C GLU A 254 21.44 11.83 -15.71
N LEU A 255 20.75 10.98 -16.48
CA LEU A 255 20.98 10.82 -17.92
C LEU A 255 20.65 12.09 -18.72
N LEU A 256 19.50 12.72 -18.50
CA LEU A 256 19.09 13.92 -19.24
C LEU A 256 20.02 15.10 -18.98
N LEU A 257 20.44 15.32 -17.73
CA LEU A 257 21.34 16.42 -17.37
C LEU A 257 22.79 16.15 -17.79
N SER A 258 23.27 14.91 -17.75
CA SER A 258 24.58 14.57 -18.33
C SER A 258 24.59 14.74 -19.85
N GLN A 259 23.49 14.42 -20.55
CA GLN A 259 23.34 14.70 -21.98
C GLN A 259 23.20 16.19 -22.31
N VAL A 260 22.57 17.00 -21.45
CA VAL A 260 22.65 18.47 -21.57
C VAL A 260 24.11 18.92 -21.49
N ALA A 261 24.84 18.46 -20.47
CA ALA A 261 26.23 18.84 -20.24
C ALA A 261 27.19 18.36 -21.35
N GLU A 262 26.97 17.18 -21.93
CA GLU A 262 27.78 16.65 -23.04
C GLU A 262 27.52 17.44 -24.32
N GLN A 263 26.26 17.62 -24.71
CA GLN A 263 25.91 18.21 -26.01
C GLN A 263 26.19 19.71 -26.09
N ASN A 264 26.12 20.45 -24.98
CA ASN A 264 26.48 21.88 -24.93
C ASN A 264 27.95 22.16 -24.57
N GLY A 265 28.79 21.13 -24.45
CA GLY A 265 30.23 21.28 -24.18
C GLY A 265 30.59 21.66 -22.73
N SER A 266 29.69 21.42 -21.76
CA SER A 266 29.99 21.58 -20.33
C SER A 266 30.92 20.48 -19.76
N VAL A 267 31.00 19.31 -20.40
CA VAL A 267 31.85 18.20 -19.94
C VAL A 267 33.34 18.59 -20.01
N GLY A 268 33.99 18.61 -18.84
CA GLY A 268 35.42 18.92 -18.71
C GLY A 268 35.75 20.40 -18.46
N ALA A 269 34.76 21.30 -18.46
CA ALA A 269 34.94 22.70 -18.08
C ALA A 269 34.95 22.87 -16.54
N GLU A 270 35.64 23.90 -16.02
CA GLU A 270 35.66 24.21 -14.57
C GLU A 270 34.27 24.60 -14.02
N ARG A 271 33.40 25.13 -14.88
CA ARG A 271 31.98 25.38 -14.62
C ARG A 271 31.15 25.00 -15.87
N PRO A 272 29.92 24.50 -15.71
CA PRO A 272 29.06 24.22 -16.86
C PRO A 272 28.73 25.47 -17.68
N VAL A 273 28.46 25.27 -18.97
CA VAL A 273 27.99 26.32 -19.91
C VAL A 273 26.54 26.72 -19.62
N HIS A 274 25.79 25.82 -18.97
CA HIS A 274 24.40 26.03 -18.57
C HIS A 274 24.26 26.29 -17.08
N GLN A 275 23.24 27.06 -16.71
CA GLN A 275 22.84 27.30 -15.32
C GLN A 275 21.80 26.26 -14.88
N THR A 276 21.98 25.67 -13.70
CA THR A 276 21.04 24.71 -13.10
C THR A 276 20.18 25.38 -12.02
N LEU A 277 18.85 25.20 -12.18
CA LEU A 277 17.82 25.77 -11.31
C LEU A 277 16.98 24.66 -10.67
N LEU A 278 16.93 24.58 -9.34
CA LEU A 278 16.18 23.55 -8.61
C LEU A 278 15.11 24.20 -7.73
N PHE A 279 13.84 23.87 -7.95
CA PHE A 279 12.70 24.42 -7.21
C PHE A 279 11.91 23.32 -6.51
N SER A 280 11.68 23.46 -5.20
CA SER A 280 10.84 22.53 -4.42
C SER A 280 10.13 23.24 -3.26
N ALA A 281 9.12 22.59 -2.68
CA ALA A 281 8.57 22.96 -1.38
C ALA A 281 9.39 22.41 -0.20
N THR A 282 10.17 21.36 -0.43
CA THR A 282 10.80 20.51 0.57
C THR A 282 12.17 20.09 0.08
N VAL A 283 13.25 20.64 0.66
CA VAL A 283 14.62 20.32 0.24
C VAL A 283 15.28 19.45 1.33
N PRO A 284 15.29 18.10 1.18
CA PRO A 284 16.08 17.23 2.03
C PRO A 284 17.57 17.30 1.67
N GLU A 285 18.44 16.95 2.61
CA GLU A 285 19.91 17.07 2.50
C GLU A 285 20.46 16.49 1.18
N TRP A 286 19.92 15.36 0.73
CA TRP A 286 20.42 14.70 -0.48
C TRP A 286 20.23 15.54 -1.76
N VAL A 287 19.26 16.48 -1.81
CA VAL A 287 19.09 17.46 -2.91
C VAL A 287 20.22 18.49 -2.93
N HIS A 288 20.79 18.86 -1.77
CA HIS A 288 21.96 19.74 -1.72
C HIS A 288 23.22 19.07 -2.29
N THR A 289 23.26 17.74 -2.31
CA THR A 289 24.43 16.93 -2.70
C THR A 289 24.42 16.39 -4.13
N CYS A 290 23.40 16.73 -4.95
CA CYS A 290 23.31 16.28 -6.33
C CYS A 290 24.50 16.73 -7.20
N SER A 291 24.96 15.87 -8.11
CA SER A 291 26.18 16.04 -8.91
C SER A 291 26.07 17.10 -10.03
N PHE A 292 24.85 17.41 -10.47
CA PHE A 292 24.54 18.29 -11.59
C PHE A 292 24.22 19.76 -11.19
N ILE A 293 24.35 20.10 -9.90
CA ILE A 293 24.25 21.48 -9.41
C ILE A 293 25.54 21.85 -8.67
N ALA A 294 26.00 23.09 -8.87
CA ALA A 294 27.25 23.59 -8.31
C ALA A 294 27.34 23.47 -6.78
N LYS A 295 28.57 23.43 -6.26
CA LYS A 295 28.83 23.41 -4.81
C LYS A 295 28.59 24.79 -4.19
N ASP A 296 28.98 25.83 -4.92
CA ASP A 296 28.84 27.27 -4.69
C ASP A 296 27.48 27.84 -5.15
N LYS A 297 26.46 26.99 -5.24
CA LYS A 297 25.07 27.38 -5.55
C LYS A 297 24.47 28.33 -4.50
N GLU A 298 23.62 29.23 -4.97
CA GLU A 298 22.84 30.13 -4.11
C GLU A 298 21.60 29.40 -3.56
N PHE A 299 21.50 29.29 -2.23
CA PHE A 299 20.36 28.63 -1.57
C PHE A 299 19.38 29.65 -0.98
N ILE A 300 18.14 29.61 -1.46
CA ILE A 300 17.06 30.54 -1.06
C ILE A 300 15.99 29.76 -0.30
N ASP A 301 16.03 29.85 1.04
CA ASP A 301 15.04 29.23 1.94
C ASP A 301 13.93 30.22 2.33
N MET A 302 12.73 30.00 1.80
CA MET A 302 11.51 30.76 2.11
C MET A 302 10.61 30.04 3.14
N VAL A 303 11.10 28.97 3.76
CA VAL A 303 10.38 28.15 4.75
C VAL A 303 11.01 28.32 6.13
N GLY A 304 12.32 28.20 6.25
CA GLY A 304 13.08 28.33 7.50
C GLY A 304 13.08 27.06 8.36
N LYS A 305 14.21 26.80 9.03
CA LYS A 305 14.43 25.58 9.85
C LYS A 305 13.43 25.40 11.01
N GLU A 306 12.76 26.46 11.46
CA GLU A 306 11.85 26.44 12.61
C GLU A 306 10.36 26.57 12.29
N ALA A 307 9.98 27.05 11.10
CA ALA A 307 8.58 27.36 10.82
C ALA A 307 7.75 26.14 10.38
N VAL A 308 6.43 26.32 10.43
CA VAL A 308 5.43 25.42 9.84
C VAL A 308 5.66 25.29 8.33
N ARG A 309 5.81 24.06 7.82
CA ARG A 309 6.11 23.79 6.40
C ARG A 309 4.95 24.08 5.43
N THR A 310 3.71 24.08 5.92
CA THR A 310 2.50 24.39 5.13
C THR A 310 2.22 25.89 5.08
N ALA A 311 1.20 26.31 4.32
CA ALA A 311 0.74 27.70 4.30
C ALA A 311 -0.05 28.02 5.59
N SER A 312 0.25 29.17 6.22
CA SER A 312 -0.37 29.64 7.47
C SER A 312 -1.86 30.03 7.35
N THR A 313 -2.41 30.01 6.14
CA THR A 313 -3.81 30.28 5.82
C THR A 313 -4.72 29.05 5.94
N ILE A 314 -4.16 27.86 6.13
CA ILE A 314 -4.88 26.59 6.16
C ILE A 314 -5.18 26.19 7.62
N LYS A 315 -6.44 25.89 7.94
CA LYS A 315 -6.83 25.19 9.17
C LYS A 315 -6.67 23.69 9.00
N PHE A 316 -6.14 23.02 10.03
CA PHE A 316 -5.87 21.58 9.99
C PHE A 316 -6.66 20.82 11.05
N TYR A 317 -7.44 19.85 10.59
CA TYR A 317 -8.30 19.01 11.40
C TYR A 317 -7.94 17.53 11.25
N ARG A 318 -8.12 16.74 12.33
CA ARG A 318 -8.00 15.28 12.30
C ARG A 318 -9.25 14.59 12.85
N ARG A 319 -9.69 13.50 12.23
CA ARG A 319 -10.89 12.74 12.65
C ARG A 319 -10.72 11.23 12.51
N LYS A 320 -11.14 10.49 13.54
CA LYS A 320 -11.24 9.02 13.48
C LYS A 320 -12.45 8.62 12.64
N CYS A 321 -12.24 7.73 11.67
CA CYS A 321 -13.27 7.23 10.74
C CYS A 321 -12.88 5.82 10.27
N ASN A 322 -13.82 4.87 10.28
CA ASN A 322 -13.60 3.57 9.64
C ASN A 322 -13.89 3.66 8.14
N PHE A 323 -13.31 2.76 7.34
CA PHE A 323 -13.42 2.82 5.87
C PHE A 323 -14.88 2.76 5.37
N SER A 324 -15.74 2.00 6.07
CA SER A 324 -17.18 1.89 5.81
C SER A 324 -17.97 3.19 6.03
N GLU A 325 -17.44 4.13 6.81
CA GLU A 325 -18.09 5.40 7.15
C GLU A 325 -17.67 6.54 6.22
N ILE A 326 -16.52 6.42 5.54
CA ILE A 326 -15.87 7.50 4.77
C ILE A 326 -16.84 8.15 3.78
N SER A 327 -17.56 7.37 2.97
CA SER A 327 -18.53 7.91 1.98
C SER A 327 -19.58 8.82 2.63
N SER A 328 -20.17 8.39 3.75
CA SER A 328 -21.15 9.23 4.43
C SER A 328 -20.50 10.46 5.05
N MET A 329 -19.31 10.31 5.64
CA MET A 329 -18.58 11.39 6.29
C MET A 329 -18.09 12.45 5.31
N LEU A 330 -17.68 12.06 4.09
CA LEU A 330 -17.36 12.98 3.00
C LEU A 330 -18.56 13.88 2.68
N ALA A 331 -19.75 13.29 2.51
CA ALA A 331 -20.94 14.05 2.16
C ALA A 331 -21.34 15.08 3.24
N ASP A 332 -21.20 14.73 4.53
CA ASP A 332 -21.52 15.66 5.62
C ASP A 332 -20.43 16.74 5.79
N LEU A 333 -19.15 16.40 5.63
CA LEU A 333 -18.04 17.35 5.69
C LEU A 333 -18.05 18.36 4.53
N ILE A 334 -18.36 17.91 3.32
CA ILE A 334 -18.44 18.77 2.13
C ILE A 334 -19.54 19.83 2.33
N LYS A 335 -20.74 19.42 2.76
CA LYS A 335 -21.83 20.37 3.07
C LYS A 335 -21.44 21.42 4.11
N VAL A 336 -20.76 21.03 5.18
CA VAL A 336 -20.46 21.94 6.30
C VAL A 336 -19.24 22.85 6.04
N TYR A 337 -18.21 22.37 5.32
CA TYR A 337 -16.93 23.07 5.15
C TYR A 337 -16.65 23.59 3.72
N SER A 338 -17.41 23.16 2.71
CA SER A 338 -17.32 23.60 1.32
C SER A 338 -18.62 24.26 0.82
N GLY A 339 -19.78 23.79 1.32
CA GLY A 339 -21.09 24.18 0.83
C GLY A 339 -21.35 23.73 -0.63
N ALA A 340 -22.53 24.05 -1.15
CA ALA A 340 -22.93 23.72 -2.52
C ALA A 340 -22.09 24.37 -3.63
N HIS A 341 -21.32 25.42 -3.31
CA HIS A 341 -20.62 26.26 -4.30
C HIS A 341 -19.08 26.27 -4.16
N GLY A 342 -18.53 25.87 -3.01
CA GLY A 342 -17.09 25.70 -2.85
C GLY A 342 -16.58 24.43 -3.53
N ARG A 343 -15.29 24.38 -3.84
CA ARG A 343 -14.67 23.17 -4.42
C ARG A 343 -13.97 22.33 -3.35
N THR A 344 -14.19 21.02 -3.40
CA THR A 344 -13.52 20.04 -2.55
C THR A 344 -12.58 19.14 -3.35
N LEU A 345 -11.42 18.84 -2.75
CA LEU A 345 -10.47 17.85 -3.25
C LEU A 345 -10.28 16.73 -2.21
N VAL A 346 -10.55 15.49 -2.61
CA VAL A 346 -10.52 14.30 -1.74
C VAL A 346 -9.36 13.39 -2.15
N PHE A 347 -8.38 13.19 -1.26
CA PHE A 347 -7.21 12.34 -1.52
C PHE A 347 -7.36 10.92 -0.98
N THR A 348 -7.03 9.94 -1.82
CA THR A 348 -6.88 8.53 -1.44
C THR A 348 -5.45 8.04 -1.67
N ASN A 349 -5.04 7.01 -0.92
CA ASN A 349 -3.70 6.41 -1.07
C ASN A 349 -3.63 5.40 -2.22
N THR A 350 -4.76 4.80 -2.65
CA THR A 350 -4.77 3.87 -3.80
C THR A 350 -5.76 4.29 -4.88
N LYS A 351 -5.45 3.86 -6.12
CA LYS A 351 -6.29 4.09 -7.30
C LYS A 351 -7.65 3.38 -7.16
N LYS A 352 -7.68 2.20 -6.53
CA LYS A 352 -8.92 1.48 -6.24
C LYS A 352 -9.80 2.29 -5.29
N ASP A 353 -9.27 2.79 -4.18
CA ASP A 353 -10.07 3.60 -3.24
C ASP A 353 -10.60 4.88 -3.91
N CYS A 354 -9.83 5.49 -4.82
CA CYS A 354 -10.25 6.66 -5.60
C CYS A 354 -11.47 6.33 -6.48
N HIS A 355 -11.40 5.21 -7.21
CA HIS A 355 -12.47 4.74 -8.09
C HIS A 355 -13.70 4.28 -7.30
N ASP A 356 -13.51 3.40 -6.31
CA ASP A 356 -14.58 2.87 -5.46
C ASP A 356 -15.29 3.98 -4.67
N LEU A 357 -14.59 5.00 -4.17
CA LEU A 357 -15.25 6.15 -3.53
C LEU A 357 -16.03 7.00 -4.54
N SER A 358 -15.56 7.20 -5.78
CA SER A 358 -16.34 7.93 -6.79
C SER A 358 -17.65 7.22 -7.16
N ILE A 359 -17.64 5.87 -7.28
CA ILE A 359 -18.85 5.09 -7.56
C ILE A 359 -19.77 5.02 -6.35
N ASN A 360 -19.25 4.81 -5.14
CA ASN A 360 -20.09 4.68 -3.93
C ASN A 360 -20.66 6.01 -3.41
N ASN A 361 -20.28 7.14 -4.00
CA ASN A 361 -20.78 8.48 -3.64
C ASN A 361 -21.61 9.13 -4.76
N THR A 362 -22.51 8.38 -5.41
CA THR A 362 -23.43 8.90 -6.45
C THR A 362 -24.32 10.08 -6.01
N LYS A 363 -24.38 10.40 -4.71
CA LYS A 363 -25.07 11.58 -4.15
C LYS A 363 -24.18 12.84 -4.07
N LEU A 364 -22.92 12.74 -4.49
CA LEU A 364 -21.98 13.86 -4.61
C LEU A 364 -21.59 14.00 -6.08
N ASP A 365 -21.65 15.23 -6.58
CA ASP A 365 -21.21 15.58 -7.93
C ASP A 365 -19.68 15.49 -8.02
N SER A 366 -19.21 14.30 -8.37
CA SER A 366 -17.83 13.89 -8.15
C SER A 366 -17.24 13.07 -9.30
N GLN A 367 -15.95 13.26 -9.56
CA GLN A 367 -15.18 12.47 -10.53
C GLN A 367 -13.86 12.02 -9.93
N CYS A 368 -13.32 10.89 -10.42
CA CYS A 368 -12.02 10.37 -10.02
C CYS A 368 -10.88 10.92 -10.90
N LEU A 369 -9.67 10.99 -10.34
CA LEU A 369 -8.44 11.30 -11.06
C LEU A 369 -7.25 10.46 -10.56
N HIS A 370 -6.90 9.42 -11.31
CA HIS A 370 -5.81 8.50 -10.96
C HIS A 370 -5.01 8.06 -12.19
N GLY A 371 -3.81 7.49 -11.95
CA GLY A 371 -2.84 7.19 -13.01
C GLY A 371 -3.28 6.20 -14.10
N ASP A 372 -4.29 5.37 -13.85
CA ASP A 372 -4.78 4.37 -14.83
C ASP A 372 -5.86 4.92 -15.79
N MET A 373 -6.25 6.19 -15.67
CA MET A 373 -7.14 6.84 -16.63
C MET A 373 -6.38 7.23 -17.90
N GLN A 374 -7.06 7.18 -19.04
CA GLN A 374 -6.50 7.65 -20.31
C GLN A 374 -6.20 9.16 -20.27
N GLN A 375 -5.16 9.60 -20.99
CA GLN A 375 -4.66 10.97 -20.88
C GLN A 375 -5.71 12.02 -21.23
N GLU A 376 -6.45 11.81 -22.32
CA GLU A 376 -7.56 12.65 -22.76
C GLU A 376 -8.69 12.74 -21.71
N GLN A 377 -9.01 11.63 -21.03
CA GLN A 377 -9.99 11.61 -19.94
C GLN A 377 -9.50 12.41 -18.73
N ARG A 378 -8.22 12.30 -18.36
CA ARG A 378 -7.59 13.06 -17.26
C ARG A 378 -7.60 14.56 -17.56
N GLU A 379 -7.27 14.95 -18.78
CA GLU A 379 -7.30 16.34 -19.23
C GLU A 379 -8.73 16.90 -19.29
N SER A 380 -9.71 16.11 -19.76
CA SER A 380 -11.14 16.47 -19.79
C SER A 380 -11.74 16.64 -18.38
N THR A 381 -11.40 15.74 -17.45
CA THR A 381 -11.80 15.82 -16.02
C THR A 381 -11.18 17.07 -15.36
N MET A 382 -9.88 17.29 -15.55
CA MET A 382 -9.15 18.46 -15.05
C MET A 382 -9.62 19.79 -15.65
N LYS A 383 -10.10 19.79 -16.90
CA LYS A 383 -10.78 20.94 -17.48
C LYS A 383 -12.16 21.14 -16.86
N SER A 384 -12.96 20.08 -16.74
CA SER A 384 -14.33 20.16 -16.21
C SER A 384 -14.38 20.62 -14.74
N PHE A 385 -13.38 20.26 -13.92
CA PHE A 385 -13.22 20.79 -12.56
C PHE A 385 -12.86 22.30 -12.54
N ARG A 386 -11.96 22.74 -13.45
CA ARG A 386 -11.63 24.16 -13.65
C ARG A 386 -12.86 24.97 -14.10
N ASP A 387 -13.58 24.45 -15.09
CA ASP A 387 -14.85 24.99 -15.62
C ASP A 387 -16.02 24.95 -14.59
N ASN A 388 -15.81 24.42 -13.37
CA ASN A 388 -16.82 24.27 -12.31
C ASN A 388 -18.05 23.40 -12.69
N LYS A 389 -17.86 22.40 -13.55
CA LYS A 389 -18.92 21.46 -13.96
C LYS A 389 -19.23 20.37 -12.94
N PHE A 390 -18.35 20.19 -11.95
CA PHE A 390 -18.57 19.37 -10.76
C PHE A 390 -17.73 19.92 -9.60
N SER A 391 -18.20 19.72 -8.36
CA SER A 391 -17.63 20.36 -7.16
C SER A 391 -16.62 19.51 -6.38
N VAL A 392 -16.61 18.18 -6.57
CA VAL A 392 -15.77 17.26 -5.80
C VAL A 392 -14.81 16.46 -6.69
N LEU A 393 -13.51 16.73 -6.60
CA LEU A 393 -12.49 15.90 -7.27
C LEU A 393 -11.93 14.87 -6.29
N ILE A 394 -12.09 13.58 -6.59
CA ILE A 394 -11.47 12.49 -5.84
C ILE A 394 -10.19 12.06 -6.57
N ALA A 395 -9.04 11.99 -5.90
CA ALA A 395 -7.76 11.79 -6.57
C ALA A 395 -6.74 11.00 -5.74
N THR A 396 -5.76 10.40 -6.41
CA THR A 396 -4.51 9.96 -5.76
C THR A 396 -3.48 11.10 -5.79
N ASP A 397 -2.25 10.85 -5.32
CA ASP A 397 -1.15 11.84 -5.33
C ASP A 397 -0.77 12.40 -6.71
N VAL A 398 -1.32 11.82 -7.78
CA VAL A 398 -1.41 12.44 -9.12
C VAL A 398 -1.91 13.88 -9.08
N ALA A 399 -2.80 14.24 -8.14
CA ALA A 399 -3.27 15.60 -7.93
C ALA A 399 -2.54 16.37 -6.81
N ALA A 400 -1.63 15.74 -6.07
CA ALA A 400 -1.01 16.32 -4.88
C ALA A 400 0.18 17.24 -5.18
N ARG A 401 0.92 17.03 -6.28
CA ARG A 401 2.08 17.85 -6.70
C ARG A 401 1.78 18.64 -7.98
N GLY A 402 2.43 19.79 -8.16
CA GLY A 402 2.37 20.61 -9.38
C GLY A 402 1.04 21.34 -9.67
N LEU A 403 -0.07 20.61 -9.80
CA LEU A 403 -1.33 21.07 -10.40
C LEU A 403 -1.84 22.43 -9.90
N ASP A 404 -2.17 23.31 -10.83
CA ASP A 404 -3.04 24.46 -10.60
C ASP A 404 -4.51 24.06 -10.74
N LEU A 405 -4.98 23.44 -9.66
CA LEU A 405 -6.39 23.27 -9.42
C LEU A 405 -7.01 24.65 -9.17
N PRO A 406 -8.25 24.88 -9.66
CA PRO A 406 -8.98 26.12 -9.39
C PRO A 406 -9.20 26.27 -7.88
N MET A 407 -9.64 27.44 -7.41
CA MET A 407 -9.87 27.72 -5.98
C MET A 407 -10.55 26.56 -5.25
N VAL A 408 -9.78 25.79 -4.47
CA VAL A 408 -10.21 24.69 -3.59
C VAL A 408 -10.29 25.24 -2.17
N ASP A 409 -11.44 25.06 -1.53
CA ASP A 409 -11.72 25.59 -0.19
C ASP A 409 -11.51 24.51 0.87
N LEU A 410 -11.82 23.25 0.51
CA LEU A 410 -11.70 22.07 1.37
C LEU A 410 -10.81 20.99 0.73
N VAL A 411 -9.79 20.55 1.45
CA VAL A 411 -9.05 19.32 1.17
C VAL A 411 -9.43 18.27 2.22
N ILE A 412 -9.82 17.07 1.78
CA ILE A 412 -10.00 15.92 2.66
C ILE A 412 -8.96 14.87 2.28
N GLN A 413 -8.30 14.26 3.25
CA GLN A 413 -7.41 13.11 3.05
C GLN A 413 -8.06 11.91 3.72
N CYS A 414 -8.51 10.91 2.94
CA CYS A 414 -9.29 9.76 3.42
C CYS A 414 -8.47 8.78 4.28
N ALA A 415 -7.14 8.84 4.18
CA ALA A 415 -6.21 8.11 5.02
C ALA A 415 -4.89 8.91 5.13
N PRO A 416 -4.08 8.71 6.18
CA PRO A 416 -2.75 9.31 6.28
C PRO A 416 -1.85 8.86 5.12
N PRO A 417 -1.11 9.79 4.46
CA PRO A 417 -0.12 9.42 3.46
C PRO A 417 1.07 8.63 4.06
N SER A 418 1.85 8.00 3.19
CA SER A 418 3.09 7.26 3.51
C SER A 418 4.11 8.09 4.29
N ASP A 419 4.20 9.37 3.94
CA ASP A 419 5.24 10.32 4.29
C ASP A 419 4.66 11.71 4.56
N ILE A 420 5.50 12.61 5.07
CA ILE A 420 5.09 13.95 5.53
C ILE A 420 5.02 14.95 4.37
N ASP A 421 5.80 14.74 3.32
CA ASP A 421 5.92 15.71 2.24
C ASP A 421 4.71 15.57 1.29
N ALA A 422 4.23 14.35 1.02
CA ALA A 422 2.93 14.11 0.41
C ALA A 422 1.77 14.79 1.19
N PHE A 423 1.79 14.75 2.53
CA PHE A 423 0.79 15.47 3.33
C PHE A 423 0.83 16.99 3.08
N ILE A 424 2.02 17.59 3.04
CA ILE A 424 2.22 19.02 2.77
C ILE A 424 1.76 19.39 1.36
N HIS A 425 2.09 18.56 0.36
CA HIS A 425 1.73 18.73 -1.04
C HIS A 425 0.20 18.62 -1.27
N ARG A 426 -0.46 17.63 -0.65
CA ARG A 426 -1.92 17.46 -0.60
C ARG A 426 -2.62 18.65 0.05
N ALA A 427 -2.17 19.08 1.23
CA ALA A 427 -2.75 20.23 1.94
C ALA A 427 -2.60 21.54 1.13
N GLY A 428 -1.44 21.74 0.47
CA GLY A 428 -1.14 22.89 -0.39
C GLY A 428 -1.94 23.00 -1.70
N ARG A 429 -3.03 22.25 -1.84
CA ARG A 429 -4.04 22.46 -2.87
C ARG A 429 -5.08 23.51 -2.46
N THR A 430 -5.36 23.67 -1.16
CA THR A 430 -6.09 24.82 -0.62
C THR A 430 -5.13 25.89 -0.06
N GLY A 431 -5.65 27.00 0.48
CA GLY A 431 -4.87 28.07 1.11
C GLY A 431 -4.06 28.98 0.17
N ARG A 432 -4.22 28.82 -1.15
CA ARG A 432 -3.41 29.49 -2.19
C ARG A 432 -3.67 30.99 -2.30
N ALA A 433 -2.64 31.74 -2.70
CA ALA A 433 -2.69 33.18 -2.96
C ALA A 433 -3.33 33.99 -1.80
N GLY A 434 -2.98 33.66 -0.55
CA GLY A 434 -3.43 34.38 0.64
C GLY A 434 -4.87 34.06 1.11
N ARG A 435 -5.67 33.34 0.32
CA ARG A 435 -7.01 32.89 0.76
C ARG A 435 -6.90 31.82 1.86
N LYS A 436 -7.91 31.78 2.72
CA LYS A 436 -8.06 30.75 3.76
C LYS A 436 -8.40 29.39 3.14
N GLY A 437 -8.14 28.31 3.86
CA GLY A 437 -8.46 26.95 3.44
C GLY A 437 -8.66 25.99 4.62
N VAL A 438 -9.27 24.84 4.37
CA VAL A 438 -9.47 23.78 5.37
C VAL A 438 -8.89 22.47 4.87
N CYS A 439 -8.09 21.79 5.70
CA CYS A 439 -7.56 20.46 5.44
C CYS A 439 -8.01 19.49 6.55
N VAL A 440 -8.81 18.47 6.21
CA VAL A 440 -9.29 17.44 7.13
C VAL A 440 -8.58 16.11 6.84
N LEU A 441 -7.91 15.54 7.84
CA LEU A 441 -7.30 14.22 7.78
C LEU A 441 -8.19 13.18 8.47
N LEU A 442 -8.78 12.28 7.69
CA LEU A 442 -9.44 11.07 8.19
C LEU A 442 -8.38 9.98 8.44
N TYR A 443 -8.57 9.21 9.51
CA TYR A 443 -7.68 8.10 9.86
C TYR A 443 -8.42 7.01 10.65
N GLN A 444 -7.99 5.76 10.50
CA GLN A 444 -8.51 4.64 11.29
C GLN A 444 -7.84 4.62 12.67
N PRO A 445 -8.47 4.03 13.73
CA PRO A 445 -7.88 4.00 15.07
C PRO A 445 -6.45 3.43 15.13
N ARG A 446 -6.13 2.44 14.28
CA ARG A 446 -4.79 1.84 14.15
C ARG A 446 -3.73 2.75 13.49
N GLU A 447 -4.13 3.88 12.91
CA GLU A 447 -3.29 4.79 12.13
C GLU A 447 -2.95 6.08 12.90
N GLU A 448 -3.42 6.21 14.14
CA GLU A 448 -3.21 7.40 14.98
C GLU A 448 -1.73 7.76 15.16
N TYR A 449 -0.86 6.75 15.27
CA TYR A 449 0.60 6.95 15.34
C TYR A 449 1.19 7.60 14.07
N VAL A 450 0.55 7.43 12.91
CA VAL A 450 0.96 8.09 11.65
C VAL A 450 0.59 9.56 11.71
N VAL A 451 -0.60 9.88 12.23
CA VAL A 451 -1.05 11.27 12.43
C VAL A 451 -0.13 12.01 13.40
N GLU A 452 0.14 11.42 14.57
CA GLU A 452 1.09 11.99 15.55
C GLU A 452 2.52 12.15 14.98
N ARG A 453 2.92 11.27 14.05
CA ARG A 453 4.20 11.36 13.35
C ARG A 453 4.19 12.55 12.38
N ILE A 454 3.12 12.74 11.61
CA ILE A 454 2.96 13.89 10.70
C ILE A 454 2.95 15.19 11.51
N GLU A 455 2.14 15.28 12.58
CA GLU A 455 2.08 16.44 13.49
C GLU A 455 3.48 16.85 13.99
N ARG A 456 4.25 15.89 14.54
CA ARG A 456 5.61 16.14 15.05
C ARG A 456 6.60 16.62 13.97
N HIS A 457 6.58 16.05 12.78
CA HIS A 457 7.55 16.39 11.72
C HIS A 457 7.16 17.65 10.93
N ALA A 458 5.86 17.93 10.78
CA ALA A 458 5.37 19.18 10.21
C ALA A 458 5.49 20.37 11.19
N LYS A 459 5.77 20.10 12.48
CA LYS A 459 5.72 21.05 13.61
C LYS A 459 4.32 21.68 13.77
N MET A 460 3.28 20.85 13.64
CA MET A 460 1.87 21.25 13.70
C MET A 460 1.09 20.40 14.70
N LYS A 461 -0.02 20.92 15.22
CA LYS A 461 -1.10 20.11 15.80
C LYS A 461 -2.33 20.21 14.90
N PHE A 462 -3.12 19.15 14.85
CA PHE A 462 -4.40 19.12 14.15
C PHE A 462 -5.53 19.09 15.17
N ASP A 463 -6.48 20.01 15.02
CA ASP A 463 -7.64 20.10 15.90
C ASP A 463 -8.51 18.85 15.70
N VAL A 464 -9.02 18.26 16.78
CA VAL A 464 -9.86 17.06 16.70
C VAL A 464 -11.26 17.47 16.23
N LEU A 465 -11.69 16.93 15.09
CA LEU A 465 -12.99 17.29 14.51
C LEU A 465 -14.10 16.39 15.07
N PRO A 466 -15.12 16.96 15.75
CA PRO A 466 -16.32 16.21 16.14
C PRO A 466 -17.08 15.70 14.91
N ALA A 467 -18.09 14.85 15.13
CA ALA A 467 -19.01 14.50 14.07
C ALA A 467 -19.86 15.76 13.73
N PRO A 468 -20.00 16.15 12.45
CA PRO A 468 -20.92 17.23 12.09
C PRO A 468 -22.33 16.90 12.58
N THR A 469 -22.86 17.75 13.45
CA THR A 469 -24.17 17.52 14.07
C THR A 469 -25.29 17.74 13.06
N ARG A 470 -26.46 17.13 13.30
CA ARG A 470 -27.68 17.36 12.50
C ARG A 470 -28.02 18.85 12.40
N GLU A 471 -27.80 19.62 13.46
CA GLU A 471 -27.99 21.08 13.43
C GLU A 471 -26.99 21.81 12.53
N GLU A 472 -25.71 21.47 12.57
CA GLU A 472 -24.69 22.11 11.73
C GLU A 472 -24.92 21.80 10.25
N ILE A 473 -25.30 20.56 9.93
CA ILE A 473 -25.66 20.14 8.55
C ILE A 473 -26.90 20.91 8.08
N LEU A 474 -27.96 21.00 8.89
CA LEU A 474 -29.17 21.76 8.53
C LEU A 474 -28.88 23.27 8.38
N LYS A 475 -28.09 23.87 9.28
CA LYS A 475 -27.66 25.28 9.20
C LYS A 475 -26.73 25.57 8.02
N ALA A 476 -26.03 24.57 7.50
CA ALA A 476 -25.25 24.69 6.26
C ALA A 476 -26.16 24.61 5.03
N VAL A 477 -26.97 23.56 4.89
CA VAL A 477 -27.83 23.37 3.71
C VAL A 477 -28.88 24.49 3.59
N ALA A 478 -29.44 24.98 4.70
CA ALA A 478 -30.36 26.12 4.69
C ALA A 478 -29.68 27.45 4.30
N ARG A 479 -28.36 27.58 4.49
CA ARG A 479 -27.58 28.73 4.00
C ARG A 479 -27.36 28.62 2.50
N ASP A 480 -26.95 27.45 2.03
CA ASP A 480 -26.73 27.19 0.59
C ASP A 480 -28.03 27.45 -0.20
N ALA A 481 -29.18 26.93 0.27
CA ALA A 481 -30.48 27.17 -0.35
C ALA A 481 -30.90 28.66 -0.33
N ALA A 482 -30.48 29.43 0.68
CA ALA A 482 -30.71 30.87 0.74
C ALA A 482 -29.77 31.66 -0.18
N GLU A 483 -28.54 31.20 -0.41
CA GLU A 483 -27.64 31.74 -1.43
C GLU A 483 -28.17 31.46 -2.85
N ASP A 484 -28.69 30.27 -3.11
CA ASP A 484 -29.33 29.94 -4.40
C ASP A 484 -30.55 30.84 -4.66
N LEU A 485 -31.44 31.02 -3.68
CA LEU A 485 -32.56 31.97 -3.78
C LEU A 485 -32.08 33.40 -4.08
N ALA A 486 -30.99 33.85 -3.45
CA ALA A 486 -30.43 35.18 -3.66
C ALA A 486 -29.74 35.37 -5.03
N ARG A 487 -29.48 34.29 -5.77
CA ARG A 487 -28.86 34.30 -7.11
C ARG A 487 -29.85 34.23 -8.26
N VAL A 488 -31.13 33.99 -8.01
CA VAL A 488 -32.17 33.95 -9.04
C VAL A 488 -32.28 35.31 -9.74
N GLU A 489 -32.14 35.35 -11.06
CA GLU A 489 -32.37 36.59 -11.81
C GLU A 489 -33.82 37.06 -11.65
N ARG A 490 -34.01 38.37 -11.44
CA ARG A 490 -35.33 38.98 -11.23
C ARG A 490 -36.37 38.60 -12.29
N ARG A 491 -35.95 38.49 -13.56
CA ARG A 491 -36.79 38.06 -14.69
C ARG A 491 -37.36 36.65 -14.54
N ALA A 492 -36.64 35.76 -13.85
CA ALA A 492 -37.13 34.43 -13.52
C ALA A 492 -38.06 34.48 -12.30
N THR A 493 -37.77 35.33 -11.31
CA THR A 493 -38.66 35.58 -10.16
C THR A 493 -40.03 36.11 -10.60
N ASP A 494 -40.04 37.05 -11.56
CA ASP A 494 -41.25 37.68 -12.09
C ASP A 494 -42.28 36.65 -12.62
N LEU A 495 -41.82 35.51 -13.14
CA LEU A 495 -42.68 34.42 -13.65
C LEU A 495 -43.48 33.66 -12.58
N PHE A 496 -43.09 33.78 -11.30
CA PHE A 496 -43.72 33.07 -10.18
C PHE A 496 -44.48 34.01 -9.22
N MET A 497 -44.51 35.31 -9.49
CA MET A 497 -45.09 36.32 -8.60
C MET A 497 -46.58 36.09 -8.32
N ASP A 498 -47.37 35.77 -9.34
CA ASP A 498 -48.82 35.53 -9.19
C ASP A 498 -49.10 34.31 -8.29
N GLN A 499 -48.33 33.22 -8.48
CA GLN A 499 -48.48 32.01 -7.68
C GLN A 499 -47.99 32.20 -6.24
N ALA A 500 -46.93 32.99 -6.03
CA ALA A 500 -46.48 33.38 -4.70
C ALA A 500 -47.51 34.27 -3.98
N ALA A 501 -48.09 35.25 -4.69
CA ALA A 501 -49.16 36.11 -4.19
C ALA A 501 -50.47 35.34 -3.91
N GLU A 502 -50.66 34.17 -4.52
CA GLU A 502 -51.73 33.25 -4.16
C GLU A 502 -51.43 32.46 -2.88
N LEU A 503 -50.26 31.84 -2.77
CA LEU A 503 -49.84 31.09 -1.56
C LEU A 503 -49.85 31.97 -0.31
N LEU A 504 -49.46 33.25 -0.44
CA LEU A 504 -49.44 34.25 0.64
C LEU A 504 -50.83 34.64 1.19
N LYS A 505 -51.94 34.12 0.63
CA LYS A 505 -53.30 34.33 1.16
C LYS A 505 -53.64 33.37 2.31
N ASP A 506 -53.10 32.15 2.26
CA ASP A 506 -53.57 31.02 3.06
C ASP A 506 -52.60 30.57 4.18
N ALA A 507 -51.36 31.09 4.21
CA ALA A 507 -50.35 30.77 5.24
C ALA A 507 -49.37 31.94 5.51
N ASP A 508 -48.59 31.82 6.59
CA ASP A 508 -47.61 32.85 6.99
C ASP A 508 -46.45 32.95 5.96
N PRO A 509 -46.05 34.15 5.50
CA PRO A 509 -44.91 34.33 4.59
C PRO A 509 -43.61 33.65 5.04
N VAL A 510 -43.35 33.59 6.35
CA VAL A 510 -42.18 32.96 6.95
C VAL A 510 -42.31 31.43 6.92
N GLU A 511 -43.51 30.88 7.12
CA GLU A 511 -43.78 29.44 7.04
C GLU A 511 -43.71 28.93 5.59
N ILE A 512 -44.20 29.71 4.63
CA ILE A 512 -44.07 29.43 3.19
C ILE A 512 -42.58 29.46 2.79
N LEU A 513 -41.82 30.47 3.22
CA LEU A 513 -40.39 30.58 2.92
C LEU A 513 -39.57 29.46 3.57
N ALA A 514 -39.88 29.10 4.82
CA ALA A 514 -39.24 27.96 5.49
C ALA A 514 -39.54 26.63 4.78
N SER A 515 -40.77 26.46 4.30
CA SER A 515 -41.20 25.30 3.51
C SER A 515 -40.51 25.24 2.14
N ALA A 516 -40.37 26.38 1.45
CA ALA A 516 -39.61 26.49 0.20
C ALA A 516 -38.13 26.14 0.41
N LEU A 517 -37.50 26.67 1.45
CA LEU A 517 -36.12 26.33 1.84
C LEU A 517 -35.98 24.83 2.17
N ALA A 518 -36.93 24.22 2.87
CA ALA A 518 -36.92 22.79 3.18
C ALA A 518 -37.04 21.91 1.92
N VAL A 519 -37.91 22.29 0.98
CA VAL A 519 -38.08 21.61 -0.32
C VAL A 519 -36.81 21.73 -1.18
N MET A 520 -36.24 22.94 -1.31
CA MET A 520 -34.97 23.16 -2.02
C MET A 520 -33.81 22.38 -1.38
N SER A 521 -33.81 22.28 -0.05
CA SER A 521 -32.84 21.49 0.72
C SER A 521 -33.04 19.96 0.63
N GLY A 522 -34.12 19.49 -0.02
CA GLY A 522 -34.45 18.08 -0.18
C GLY A 522 -35.03 17.40 1.08
N TYR A 523 -35.46 18.16 2.09
CA TYR A 523 -35.99 17.63 3.36
C TYR A 523 -37.53 17.59 3.35
N THR A 524 -38.10 16.71 2.53
CA THR A 524 -39.57 16.60 2.32
C THR A 524 -40.28 15.54 3.19
N SER A 525 -39.54 14.77 4.00
CA SER A 525 -40.11 13.79 4.96
C SER A 525 -39.13 13.46 6.10
N ASN A 526 -39.57 12.63 7.06
CA ASN A 526 -38.92 12.45 8.37
C ASN A 526 -37.39 12.25 8.33
N ILE A 527 -36.69 13.12 9.08
CA ILE A 527 -35.23 13.19 9.14
C ILE A 527 -34.68 12.07 10.03
N THR A 528 -33.93 11.13 9.43
CA THR A 528 -33.32 9.98 10.09
C THR A 528 -32.29 10.40 11.16
N THR A 529 -32.29 9.71 12.30
CA THR A 529 -31.25 9.89 13.34
C THR A 529 -29.92 9.23 12.96
N ARG A 530 -28.85 9.59 13.68
CA ARG A 530 -27.53 8.98 13.59
C ARG A 530 -26.85 8.95 14.96
N GLY A 531 -26.11 7.87 15.24
CA GLY A 531 -25.28 7.78 16.45
C GLY A 531 -24.13 8.77 16.42
N LEU A 532 -23.84 9.44 17.54
CA LEU A 532 -22.76 10.43 17.66
C LEU A 532 -21.37 9.77 17.72
N ILE A 533 -21.30 8.50 18.16
CA ILE A 533 -20.03 7.75 18.21
C ILE A 533 -19.70 7.19 16.82
N THR A 534 -20.60 6.42 16.23
CA THR A 534 -20.37 5.66 14.99
C THR A 534 -20.82 6.36 13.71
N GLY A 535 -21.65 7.41 13.80
CA GLY A 535 -22.31 8.02 12.66
C GLY A 535 -23.41 7.17 12.02
N THR A 536 -23.69 5.97 12.54
CA THR A 536 -24.59 4.99 11.87
C THR A 536 -26.03 5.52 11.79
N PRO A 537 -26.69 5.53 10.59
CA PRO A 537 -28.10 5.87 10.44
C PRO A 537 -29.05 4.95 11.23
N GLY A 538 -30.06 5.54 11.87
CA GLY A 538 -31.03 4.83 12.70
C GLY A 538 -30.51 4.42 14.09
N TYR A 539 -29.39 4.99 14.52
CA TYR A 539 -28.83 4.83 15.87
C TYR A 539 -28.88 6.16 16.63
N VAL A 540 -28.85 6.07 17.96
CA VAL A 540 -28.79 7.18 18.92
C VAL A 540 -27.75 6.82 19.99
N THR A 541 -26.96 7.79 20.43
CA THR A 541 -26.00 7.60 21.53
C THR A 541 -26.69 7.76 22.87
N VAL A 542 -26.48 6.80 23.77
CA VAL A 542 -26.90 6.84 25.16
C VAL A 542 -25.69 7.06 26.06
N GLN A 543 -25.84 7.92 27.07
CA GLN A 543 -24.85 8.18 28.12
C GLN A 543 -25.26 7.50 29.41
N MET A 544 -24.32 6.82 30.07
CA MET A 544 -24.48 6.23 31.40
C MET A 544 -23.43 6.80 32.36
N THR A 545 -23.90 7.51 33.39
CA THR A 545 -23.08 8.07 34.48
C THR A 545 -22.93 7.10 35.64
N SER A 546 -21.94 7.33 36.50
CA SER A 546 -21.70 6.55 37.72
C SER A 546 -20.91 7.36 38.76
N ASP A 547 -20.93 6.98 40.04
CA ASP A 547 -20.28 7.79 41.09
C ASP A 547 -18.74 7.69 41.13
N ARG A 548 -18.13 6.86 40.26
CA ARG A 548 -16.69 6.58 40.24
C ARG A 548 -16.23 6.01 38.88
N PRO A 549 -15.02 6.28 38.41
CA PRO A 549 -14.54 5.74 37.14
C PRO A 549 -14.43 4.20 37.20
N LEU A 550 -15.15 3.51 36.29
CA LEU A 550 -15.11 2.06 36.12
C LEU A 550 -14.40 1.66 34.81
N PRO A 551 -13.64 0.55 34.77
CA PRO A 551 -13.12 0.00 33.52
C PRO A 551 -14.24 -0.46 32.58
N VAL A 552 -14.04 -0.33 31.26
CA VAL A 552 -15.02 -0.74 30.22
C VAL A 552 -15.60 -2.15 30.43
N PRO A 553 -14.83 -3.21 30.78
CA PRO A 553 -15.40 -4.53 31.05
C PRO A 553 -16.44 -4.58 32.19
N VAL A 554 -16.36 -3.66 33.16
CA VAL A 554 -17.34 -3.53 34.24
C VAL A 554 -18.63 -2.90 33.72
N TYR A 555 -18.54 -1.83 32.92
CA TYR A 555 -19.72 -1.26 32.26
C TYR A 555 -20.37 -2.27 31.30
N CYS A 556 -19.58 -3.05 30.55
CA CYS A 556 -20.11 -4.13 29.71
C CYS A 556 -20.89 -5.17 30.54
N SER A 557 -20.40 -5.53 31.72
CA SER A 557 -21.10 -6.45 32.65
C SER A 557 -22.39 -5.83 33.19
N ILE A 558 -22.38 -4.55 33.58
CA ILE A 558 -23.57 -3.83 34.07
C ILE A 558 -24.64 -3.75 32.99
N LEU A 559 -24.28 -3.31 31.78
CA LEU A 559 -25.18 -3.21 30.63
C LEU A 559 -25.75 -4.58 30.25
N ARG A 560 -24.93 -5.64 30.21
CA ARG A 560 -25.38 -7.00 29.93
C ARG A 560 -26.35 -7.54 30.97
N ASN A 561 -26.05 -7.37 32.26
CA ASN A 561 -26.86 -7.90 33.34
C ASN A 561 -28.23 -7.21 33.45
N ASN A 562 -28.33 -5.93 33.09
CA ASN A 562 -29.58 -5.16 33.22
C ASN A 562 -30.39 -5.11 31.92
N LEU A 563 -29.76 -4.95 30.75
CA LEU A 563 -30.45 -4.89 29.45
C LEU A 563 -30.71 -6.29 28.84
N GLY A 564 -30.03 -7.33 29.35
CA GLY A 564 -30.03 -8.68 28.80
C GLY A 564 -29.11 -8.84 27.58
N ASP A 565 -28.63 -10.06 27.33
CA ASP A 565 -27.66 -10.36 26.26
C ASP A 565 -28.13 -9.87 24.87
N GLU A 566 -29.42 -10.03 24.54
CA GLU A 566 -29.95 -9.65 23.23
C GLU A 566 -29.88 -8.13 22.98
N THR A 567 -30.17 -7.31 24.00
CA THR A 567 -30.08 -5.85 23.93
C THR A 567 -28.63 -5.39 24.00
N PHE A 568 -27.83 -6.04 24.85
CA PHE A 568 -26.40 -5.76 24.99
C PHE A 568 -25.63 -6.01 23.67
N MET A 569 -25.91 -7.10 22.97
CA MET A 569 -25.30 -7.41 21.66
C MET A 569 -25.71 -6.43 20.54
N ARG A 570 -26.69 -5.55 20.78
CA ARG A 570 -27.09 -4.45 19.89
C ARG A 570 -26.45 -3.11 20.26
N CYS A 571 -25.79 -3.01 21.42
CA CYS A 571 -25.05 -1.83 21.85
C CYS A 571 -23.66 -1.79 21.17
N ARG A 572 -23.24 -0.62 20.71
CA ARG A 572 -21.98 -0.42 19.97
C ARG A 572 -21.04 0.57 20.65
N ASP A 573 -19.74 0.33 20.45
CA ASP A 573 -18.63 1.24 20.76
C ASP A 573 -18.70 1.90 22.14
N ILE A 574 -18.89 1.07 23.18
CA ILE A 574 -18.91 1.46 24.59
C ILE A 574 -17.60 2.16 24.97
N THR A 575 -17.64 3.49 25.03
CA THR A 575 -16.48 4.39 25.16
C THR A 575 -16.58 5.15 26.47
N LEU A 576 -15.47 5.31 27.19
CA LEU A 576 -15.44 6.08 28.44
C LEU A 576 -15.65 7.58 28.16
N LEU A 577 -16.37 8.24 29.07
CA LEU A 577 -16.36 9.71 29.13
C LEU A 577 -14.96 10.19 29.54
N GLN A 578 -14.55 11.36 29.03
CA GLN A 578 -13.21 11.89 29.28
C GLN A 578 -13.09 12.56 30.65
N ASP A 579 -14.06 13.42 30.98
CA ASP A 579 -14.00 14.31 32.14
C ASP A 579 -14.90 13.83 33.29
N ASP A 580 -15.92 13.02 32.98
CA ASP A 580 -16.88 12.45 33.94
C ASP A 580 -16.73 10.93 34.15
N PRO A 581 -17.04 10.40 35.35
CA PRO A 581 -17.10 8.96 35.61
C PRO A 581 -18.31 8.28 34.92
N GLY A 582 -18.20 7.97 33.64
CA GLY A 582 -19.25 7.26 32.88
C GLY A 582 -18.78 6.61 31.59
N CYS A 583 -19.74 6.15 30.78
CA CYS A 583 -19.51 5.73 29.39
C CYS A 583 -20.66 6.13 28.47
N VAL A 584 -20.38 6.19 27.18
CA VAL A 584 -21.35 6.40 26.09
C VAL A 584 -21.34 5.20 25.15
N PHE A 585 -22.48 4.87 24.56
CA PHE A 585 -22.62 3.77 23.60
C PHE A 585 -23.76 4.03 22.61
N ASP A 586 -23.63 3.53 21.39
CA ASP A 586 -24.65 3.68 20.35
C ASP A 586 -25.66 2.51 20.40
N VAL A 587 -26.95 2.82 20.30
CA VAL A 587 -28.06 1.84 20.19
C VAL A 587 -29.00 2.22 19.05
N LEU A 588 -29.74 1.26 18.50
CA LEU A 588 -30.79 1.52 17.52
C LEU A 588 -31.87 2.43 18.11
N GLU A 589 -32.36 3.42 17.36
CA GLU A 589 -33.32 4.45 17.79
C GLU A 589 -34.56 3.85 18.46
N GLN A 590 -35.18 2.83 17.83
CA GLN A 590 -36.34 2.09 18.32
C GLN A 590 -36.13 1.34 19.67
N PHE A 591 -34.89 1.26 20.18
CA PHE A 591 -34.56 0.68 21.47
C PHE A 591 -34.09 1.73 22.50
N ALA A 592 -33.91 3.00 22.12
CA ALA A 592 -33.38 4.04 23.00
C ALA A 592 -34.27 4.25 24.24
N GLU A 593 -35.59 4.37 24.07
CA GLU A 593 -36.53 4.47 25.19
C GLU A 593 -36.48 3.26 26.12
N ARG A 594 -36.32 2.04 25.59
CA ARG A 594 -36.22 0.81 26.38
C ARG A 594 -34.92 0.76 27.20
N VAL A 595 -33.82 1.27 26.65
CA VAL A 595 -32.55 1.39 27.38
C VAL A 595 -32.66 2.45 28.47
N MET A 596 -33.19 3.63 28.16
CA MET A 596 -33.37 4.74 29.10
C MET A 596 -34.37 4.44 30.23
N SER A 597 -35.35 3.56 30.01
CA SER A 597 -36.35 3.15 31.01
C SER A 597 -35.97 1.91 31.84
N THR A 598 -34.84 1.26 31.55
CA THR A 598 -34.42 0.06 32.29
C THR A 598 -33.74 0.45 33.62
N PRO A 599 -34.29 0.07 34.80
CA PRO A 599 -33.74 0.46 36.09
C PRO A 599 -32.48 -0.35 36.44
N MET A 600 -31.32 0.30 36.40
CA MET A 600 -30.04 -0.31 36.75
C MET A 600 -29.98 -0.71 38.23
N ARG A 601 -29.90 -2.02 38.52
CA ARG A 601 -29.78 -2.57 39.88
C ARG A 601 -28.41 -3.23 40.08
N ASP A 602 -27.63 -2.69 41.02
CA ASP A 602 -27.10 -3.42 42.19
C ASP A 602 -25.97 -2.66 42.88
N PHE A 603 -26.23 -2.17 44.11
CA PHE A 603 -25.20 -2.00 45.14
C PHE A 603 -25.84 -1.97 46.54
N LEU A 604 -25.78 -3.09 47.27
CA LEU A 604 -26.17 -3.18 48.69
C LEU A 604 -25.13 -4.00 49.49
N HIS A 605 -24.99 -3.68 50.78
CA HIS A 605 -23.85 -4.12 51.59
C HIS A 605 -24.04 -5.49 52.27
N ASP A 606 -23.05 -6.37 52.04
CA ASP A 606 -22.47 -7.39 52.95
C ASP A 606 -23.39 -8.15 53.94
N LYS A 607 -23.47 -9.49 53.78
CA LYS A 607 -22.97 -10.41 54.83
C LYS A 607 -22.68 -11.85 54.40
N LYS A 608 -21.45 -12.27 54.74
CA LYS A 608 -21.03 -13.64 55.11
C LYS A 608 -21.15 -14.78 54.08
N VAL A 609 -20.05 -15.00 53.36
CA VAL A 609 -19.47 -16.36 53.21
C VAL A 609 -18.25 -16.46 54.15
N PRO A 610 -17.96 -17.59 54.84
CA PRO A 610 -16.93 -17.63 55.89
C PRO A 610 -15.49 -17.43 55.39
N ARG A 611 -14.73 -16.56 56.08
CA ARG A 611 -13.30 -16.33 55.82
C ARG A 611 -12.44 -17.49 56.31
N ARG A 612 -11.80 -18.26 55.41
CA ARG A 612 -10.51 -18.89 55.73
C ARG A 612 -9.43 -17.80 55.70
N ARG A 613 -8.74 -17.58 56.82
CA ARG A 613 -7.57 -16.69 56.88
C ARG A 613 -6.42 -17.32 56.10
N MET A 614 -5.90 -16.60 55.10
CA MET A 614 -4.51 -16.69 54.66
C MET A 614 -3.84 -15.33 54.94
N PRO A 615 -2.53 -15.28 55.21
CA PRO A 615 -1.91 -14.18 55.94
C PRO A 615 -1.71 -12.91 55.09
N ALA A 616 -1.55 -11.78 55.77
CA ALA A 616 -1.14 -10.52 55.17
C ALA A 616 0.36 -10.55 54.82
N SER A 617 0.73 -11.25 53.75
CA SER A 617 2.07 -11.19 53.17
C SER A 617 2.02 -11.12 51.63
N ALA A 618 2.99 -10.39 51.07
CA ALA A 618 3.22 -10.25 49.63
C ALA A 618 2.07 -9.68 48.75
N ARG A 619 1.98 -8.34 48.70
CA ARG A 619 1.90 -7.69 47.38
C ARG A 619 3.20 -8.03 46.62
N LYS A 620 3.19 -9.10 45.82
CA LYS A 620 4.22 -9.39 44.82
C LYS A 620 3.52 -9.75 43.52
N ARG A 621 4.02 -9.23 42.39
CA ARG A 621 3.78 -9.88 41.09
C ARG A 621 4.40 -11.28 41.20
N ASP A 622 3.71 -12.32 40.76
CA ASP A 622 4.31 -13.65 40.68
C ASP A 622 5.51 -13.60 39.75
N LYS A 623 6.69 -13.71 40.34
CA LYS A 623 7.96 -13.54 39.64
C LYS A 623 8.27 -14.86 38.95
N VAL A 624 8.09 -14.90 37.62
CA VAL A 624 8.43 -16.05 36.78
C VAL A 624 9.79 -16.62 37.23
N PRO A 625 9.86 -17.91 37.62
CA PRO A 625 11.07 -18.48 38.17
C PRO A 625 12.17 -18.55 37.11
N ALA A 626 13.42 -18.51 37.54
CA ALA A 626 14.53 -18.81 36.64
C ALA A 626 14.48 -20.30 36.22
N PRO A 627 14.89 -20.65 34.98
CA PRO A 627 14.98 -22.05 34.55
C PRO A 627 15.77 -22.92 35.55
N GLY A 628 15.22 -24.11 35.88
CA GLY A 628 15.80 -25.01 36.88
C GLY A 628 15.65 -24.54 38.33
N ALA A 629 14.63 -23.73 38.63
CA ALA A 629 14.27 -23.38 40.01
C ALA A 629 13.72 -24.59 40.78
N LYS A 630 14.07 -24.69 42.07
CA LYS A 630 13.61 -25.78 42.96
C LYS A 630 12.08 -25.75 43.10
N GLY A 631 11.42 -26.78 42.58
CA GLY A 631 9.97 -26.96 42.60
C GLY A 631 9.25 -26.66 41.28
N GLU A 632 9.93 -26.09 40.28
CA GLU A 632 9.32 -25.80 38.97
C GLU A 632 9.51 -26.96 37.99
N LYS A 633 8.44 -27.75 37.78
CA LYS A 633 8.51 -29.02 37.06
C LYS A 633 8.85 -28.86 35.57
N SER A 634 8.40 -27.78 34.92
CA SER A 634 8.57 -27.60 33.47
C SER A 634 10.01 -27.38 33.03
N THR A 635 10.95 -27.06 33.93
CA THR A 635 12.36 -26.81 33.57
C THR A 635 13.35 -27.54 34.47
N CYS A 636 12.91 -28.53 35.27
CA CYS A 636 13.77 -29.21 36.24
C CYS A 636 14.72 -30.27 35.63
N PHE A 637 14.60 -30.58 34.34
CA PHE A 637 15.51 -31.50 33.63
C PHE A 637 16.97 -31.01 33.59
N TYR A 638 17.20 -29.70 33.75
CA TYR A 638 18.53 -29.15 34.03
C TYR A 638 18.56 -28.41 35.36
N THR A 639 19.69 -28.54 36.06
CA THR A 639 19.97 -27.71 37.24
C THR A 639 20.17 -26.26 36.83
N LYS A 640 19.88 -25.31 37.74
CA LYS A 640 20.15 -23.88 37.53
C LYS A 640 21.60 -23.56 37.08
N LYS A 641 22.58 -24.42 37.41
CA LYS A 641 23.97 -24.29 36.93
C LYS A 641 24.11 -24.70 35.44
N LYS A 642 23.53 -25.83 35.00
CA LYS A 642 23.56 -26.21 33.57
C LYS A 642 22.69 -25.27 32.74
N TRP A 643 21.54 -24.81 33.24
CA TRP A 643 20.76 -23.75 32.57
C TRP A 643 21.57 -22.47 32.32
N LYS A 644 22.42 -22.04 33.27
CA LYS A 644 23.31 -20.90 33.01
C LYS A 644 24.28 -21.20 31.85
N SER A 645 24.89 -22.40 31.80
CA SER A 645 25.75 -22.81 30.68
C SER A 645 24.99 -22.79 29.34
N VAL A 646 23.85 -23.48 29.27
CA VAL A 646 23.02 -23.59 28.04
C VAL A 646 22.65 -22.22 27.51
N LEU A 647 22.27 -21.28 28.38
CA LEU A 647 21.93 -19.91 27.96
C LEU A 647 23.16 -19.02 27.64
N HIS A 648 24.38 -19.56 27.59
CA HIS A 648 25.56 -18.93 26.97
C HIS A 648 26.06 -19.71 25.74
N GLU A 649 25.42 -20.84 25.39
CA GLU A 649 25.69 -21.62 24.17
C GLU A 649 24.94 -20.93 23.00
N THR A 650 25.54 -20.83 21.80
CA THR A 650 24.96 -20.07 20.66
C THR A 650 23.77 -20.77 20.00
N ARG A 651 23.78 -22.10 20.03
CA ARG A 651 22.68 -22.97 19.62
C ARG A 651 22.16 -23.69 20.85
N VAL A 652 20.87 -23.55 21.14
CA VAL A 652 20.21 -24.18 22.29
C VAL A 652 19.17 -25.16 21.78
N ASP A 653 19.44 -26.45 22.00
CA ASP A 653 18.49 -27.53 21.75
C ASP A 653 17.73 -27.86 23.04
N LEU A 654 16.40 -27.71 22.99
CA LEU A 654 15.45 -28.13 24.01
C LEU A 654 14.34 -29.00 23.42
N ALA A 655 14.57 -29.68 22.29
CA ALA A 655 13.59 -30.57 21.68
C ALA A 655 13.22 -31.74 22.60
N GLY A 656 11.96 -32.17 22.58
CA GLY A 656 11.49 -33.36 23.32
C GLY A 656 11.53 -33.22 24.85
N ARG A 657 11.56 -32.00 25.41
CA ARG A 657 11.76 -31.77 26.86
C ARG A 657 10.47 -31.62 27.69
N ALA A 658 9.30 -31.76 27.07
CA ALA A 658 7.99 -31.58 27.71
C ALA A 658 7.86 -30.26 28.51
N LEU A 659 8.36 -29.15 27.95
CA LEU A 659 8.29 -27.82 28.55
C LEU A 659 6.84 -27.38 28.84
N GLY A 660 5.93 -27.66 27.91
CA GLY A 660 4.56 -27.14 27.90
C GLY A 660 4.46 -25.60 27.89
N PRO A 661 3.24 -25.04 27.95
CA PRO A 661 3.03 -23.59 27.94
C PRO A 661 3.81 -22.85 29.04
N ARG A 662 3.92 -23.46 30.22
CA ARG A 662 4.62 -22.89 31.39
C ARG A 662 6.15 -22.91 31.22
N GLY A 663 6.71 -23.97 30.61
CA GLY A 663 8.14 -24.04 30.29
C GLY A 663 8.54 -23.01 29.25
N ALA A 664 7.75 -22.83 28.17
CA ALA A 664 7.94 -21.76 27.21
C ALA A 664 7.91 -20.36 27.85
N LEU A 665 7.02 -20.10 28.80
CA LEU A 665 7.01 -18.82 29.54
C LEU A 665 8.31 -18.60 30.35
N ILE A 666 8.85 -19.65 30.97
CA ILE A 666 10.08 -19.56 31.78
C ILE A 666 11.33 -19.40 30.90
N VAL A 667 11.45 -20.21 29.84
CA VAL A 667 12.55 -20.14 28.87
C VAL A 667 12.50 -18.82 28.11
N GLY A 668 11.33 -18.42 27.61
CA GLY A 668 11.11 -17.13 26.95
C GLY A 668 11.45 -15.94 27.86
N THR A 669 11.08 -16.02 29.15
CA THR A 669 11.43 -14.97 30.13
C THR A 669 12.95 -14.88 30.37
N ALA A 670 13.66 -16.02 30.34
CA ALA A 670 15.13 -16.03 30.42
C ALA A 670 15.81 -15.50 29.14
N LEU A 671 15.13 -15.61 27.99
CA LEU A 671 15.64 -15.17 26.67
C LEU A 671 15.35 -13.69 26.34
N PHE A 672 14.43 -13.01 27.03
CA PHE A 672 14.10 -11.58 26.82
C PHE A 672 15.31 -10.63 26.73
N LYS A 673 16.39 -10.93 27.43
CA LYS A 673 17.65 -10.15 27.45
C LYS A 673 18.88 -11.02 27.21
N ASN A 674 18.70 -12.18 26.58
CA ASN A 674 19.82 -13.06 26.26
C ASN A 674 20.55 -12.56 25.00
N THR A 675 21.88 -12.47 25.08
CA THR A 675 22.75 -11.94 24.02
C THR A 675 23.65 -13.00 23.37
N TYR A 676 23.40 -14.29 23.64
CA TYR A 676 24.24 -15.40 23.19
C TYR A 676 23.51 -16.35 22.23
N VAL A 677 22.24 -16.66 22.52
CA VAL A 677 21.46 -17.65 21.76
C VAL A 677 20.98 -17.05 20.44
N THR A 678 21.51 -17.56 19.33
CA THR A 678 21.11 -17.19 17.96
C THR A 678 20.26 -18.26 17.28
N SER A 679 20.34 -19.51 17.74
CA SER A 679 19.49 -20.62 17.29
C SER A 679 18.82 -21.31 18.48
N LEU A 680 17.51 -21.52 18.41
CA LEU A 680 16.73 -22.17 19.47
C LEU A 680 15.82 -23.25 18.89
N ASP A 681 15.96 -24.48 19.38
CA ASP A 681 15.01 -25.56 19.13
C ASP A 681 14.10 -25.77 20.34
N LEU A 682 12.79 -25.74 20.08
CA LEU A 682 11.71 -25.98 21.03
C LEU A 682 10.69 -26.97 20.45
N SER A 683 11.07 -27.79 19.47
CA SER A 683 10.18 -28.78 18.86
C SER A 683 9.76 -29.89 19.83
N GLN A 684 8.62 -30.53 19.59
CA GLN A 684 8.13 -31.68 20.39
C GLN A 684 8.05 -31.37 21.91
N ASN A 685 7.42 -30.25 22.28
CA ASN A 685 7.37 -29.75 23.66
C ASN A 685 5.96 -29.48 24.21
N GLU A 686 4.91 -29.87 23.48
CA GLU A 686 3.50 -29.68 23.88
C GLU A 686 3.18 -28.21 24.25
N LEU A 687 3.81 -27.26 23.56
CA LEU A 687 3.74 -25.84 23.94
C LEU A 687 2.33 -25.22 23.79
N GLY A 688 1.58 -25.65 22.78
CA GLY A 688 0.26 -25.11 22.42
C GLY A 688 0.25 -23.60 22.19
N ASP A 689 -0.96 -23.04 22.03
CA ASP A 689 -1.14 -21.60 21.80
C ASP A 689 -0.66 -20.74 22.97
N GLY A 690 -0.78 -21.24 24.20
CA GLY A 690 -0.27 -20.55 25.39
C GLY A 690 1.26 -20.42 25.39
N GLY A 691 1.98 -21.45 24.92
CA GLY A 691 3.42 -21.38 24.72
C GLY A 691 3.79 -20.51 23.51
N ALA A 692 3.03 -20.59 22.41
CA ALA A 692 3.20 -19.73 21.25
C ALA A 692 3.11 -18.23 21.61
N ILE A 693 2.11 -17.83 22.41
CA ILE A 693 1.96 -16.47 22.94
C ILE A 693 3.16 -16.04 23.80
N ALA A 694 3.73 -16.95 24.59
CA ALA A 694 4.90 -16.68 25.41
C ALA A 694 6.18 -16.51 24.57
N ILE A 695 6.37 -17.32 23.53
CA ILE A 695 7.50 -17.20 22.59
C ILE A 695 7.35 -15.95 21.70
N ALA A 696 6.14 -15.65 21.21
CA ALA A 696 5.83 -14.40 20.52
C ALA A 696 6.12 -13.17 21.40
N SER A 697 5.80 -13.24 22.69
CA SER A 697 6.13 -12.21 23.66
C SER A 697 7.64 -12.03 23.79
N MET A 698 8.42 -13.12 23.84
CA MET A 698 9.89 -13.07 23.89
C MET A 698 10.52 -12.49 22.62
N LEU A 699 10.08 -12.94 21.43
CA LEU A 699 10.59 -12.50 20.13
C LEU A 699 10.55 -10.99 19.95
N ARG A 700 9.50 -10.32 20.47
CA ARG A 700 9.33 -8.85 20.42
C ARG A 700 10.47 -8.06 21.06
N PHE A 701 11.18 -8.63 22.04
CA PHE A 701 12.25 -7.94 22.78
C PHE A 701 13.64 -8.56 22.55
N ASN A 702 13.72 -9.84 22.18
CA ASN A 702 15.00 -10.46 21.86
C ASN A 702 15.54 -9.94 20.52
N THR A 703 16.82 -9.58 20.47
CA THR A 703 17.48 -8.99 19.31
C THR A 703 18.72 -9.78 18.87
N GLN A 704 18.76 -11.09 19.11
CA GLN A 704 19.86 -11.98 18.69
C GLN A 704 19.38 -13.30 18.07
N LEU A 705 18.15 -13.74 18.34
CA LEU A 705 17.60 -14.98 17.79
C LEU A 705 17.36 -14.84 16.28
N GLN A 706 18.02 -15.72 15.51
CA GLN A 706 18.01 -15.78 14.04
C GLN A 706 17.30 -17.03 13.51
N HIS A 707 17.31 -18.12 14.28
CA HIS A 707 16.65 -19.37 13.91
C HIS A 707 15.81 -19.89 15.08
N LEU A 708 14.55 -20.22 14.81
CA LEU A 708 13.61 -20.73 15.80
C LEU A 708 12.84 -21.92 15.22
N ASN A 709 12.95 -23.07 15.89
CA ASN A 709 12.13 -24.24 15.59
C ASN A 709 11.04 -24.43 16.66
N LEU A 710 9.79 -24.49 16.22
CA LEU A 710 8.58 -24.73 17.01
C LEU A 710 7.78 -25.93 16.45
N SER A 711 8.40 -26.82 15.68
CA SER A 711 7.69 -27.94 15.07
C SER A 711 7.06 -28.91 16.09
N HIS A 712 5.94 -29.54 15.72
CA HIS A 712 5.25 -30.54 16.55
C HIS A 712 4.94 -30.06 17.98
N ASN A 713 4.15 -29.01 18.12
CA ASN A 713 3.84 -28.36 19.40
C ASN A 713 2.34 -28.14 19.67
N ASP A 714 1.47 -28.75 18.88
CA ASP A 714 0.00 -28.63 19.01
C ASP A 714 -0.53 -27.19 18.96
N MET A 715 0.19 -26.30 18.27
CA MET A 715 -0.24 -24.91 18.05
C MET A 715 -1.32 -24.84 16.98
N THR A 716 -2.31 -23.96 17.18
CA THR A 716 -3.39 -23.65 16.23
C THR A 716 -3.21 -22.27 15.62
N ASP A 717 -4.14 -21.82 14.78
CA ASP A 717 -4.14 -20.44 14.26
C ASP A 717 -4.08 -19.35 15.33
N ILE A 718 -4.55 -19.62 16.56
CA ILE A 718 -4.41 -18.68 17.69
C ILE A 718 -2.92 -18.45 18.01
N GLY A 719 -2.12 -19.52 18.10
CA GLY A 719 -0.68 -19.45 18.27
C GLY A 719 0.04 -18.88 17.05
N GLY A 720 -0.45 -19.18 15.84
CA GLY A 720 0.11 -18.69 14.59
C GLY A 720 -0.04 -17.17 14.43
N ILE A 721 -1.24 -16.64 14.70
CA ILE A 721 -1.52 -15.20 14.76
C ILE A 721 -0.68 -14.54 15.87
N ALA A 722 -0.53 -15.18 17.04
CA ALA A 722 0.29 -14.65 18.12
C ALA A 722 1.76 -14.52 17.68
N LEU A 723 2.35 -15.54 17.06
CA LEU A 723 3.71 -15.53 16.52
C LEU A 723 3.87 -14.47 15.41
N ALA A 724 2.94 -14.40 14.46
CA ALA A 724 2.93 -13.36 13.43
C ALA A 724 2.94 -11.94 14.01
N SER A 725 2.19 -11.72 15.11
CA SER A 725 2.16 -10.42 15.81
C SER A 725 3.52 -9.98 16.36
N ALA A 726 4.47 -10.90 16.59
CA ALA A 726 5.80 -10.56 17.09
C ALA A 726 6.68 -9.85 16.05
N PHE A 727 6.36 -9.97 14.76
CA PHE A 727 7.06 -9.35 13.64
C PHE A 727 6.38 -8.04 13.15
N ILE A 728 5.21 -7.72 13.70
CA ILE A 728 4.45 -6.51 13.37
C ILE A 728 4.73 -5.44 14.44
N PRO A 729 5.01 -4.18 14.05
CA PRO A 729 5.15 -3.09 15.01
C PRO A 729 3.82 -2.84 15.75
N ASN A 730 3.79 -3.16 17.03
CA ASN A 730 2.75 -2.65 17.93
C ASN A 730 3.01 -1.16 18.24
N VAL A 731 2.04 -0.48 18.84
CA VAL A 731 2.26 0.82 19.49
C VAL A 731 2.12 0.63 21.00
N SER A 732 3.00 1.22 21.79
CA SER A 732 2.83 1.22 23.26
C SER A 732 1.71 2.18 23.66
N PRO A 733 1.10 2.03 24.86
CA PRO A 733 0.23 3.06 25.45
C PRO A 733 0.91 4.43 25.71
N SER A 734 2.17 4.59 25.30
CA SER A 734 2.99 5.81 25.42
C SER A 734 3.45 6.35 24.06
N GLY A 735 2.84 5.92 22.94
CA GLY A 735 3.11 6.45 21.59
C GLY A 735 4.49 6.10 21.01
N GLN A 736 5.25 5.21 21.65
CA GLN A 736 6.49 4.69 21.09
C GLN A 736 6.21 3.49 20.17
N PRO A 737 7.05 3.26 19.14
CA PRO A 737 7.03 2.01 18.39
C PRO A 737 7.27 0.84 19.34
N GLY A 738 6.22 0.07 19.61
CA GLY A 738 6.25 -1.09 20.49
C GLY A 738 7.11 -2.17 19.86
N GLN A 739 8.08 -2.68 20.62
CA GLN A 739 9.15 -3.52 20.08
C GLN A 739 8.61 -4.76 19.35
N TRP A 740 9.25 -5.06 18.21
CA TRP A 740 8.96 -6.19 17.34
C TRP A 740 10.28 -6.80 16.88
N ASN A 741 10.27 -8.09 16.57
CA ASN A 741 11.47 -8.78 16.11
C ASN A 741 11.89 -8.28 14.71
N ARG A 742 13.21 -8.23 14.47
CA ARG A 742 13.84 -7.92 13.17
C ARG A 742 15.08 -8.77 12.89
N THR A 743 15.23 -9.88 13.60
CA THR A 743 16.45 -10.69 13.60
C THR A 743 16.23 -12.12 13.16
N LEU A 744 14.98 -12.58 13.14
CA LEU A 744 14.63 -13.96 12.82
C LEU A 744 14.65 -14.18 11.31
N PHE A 745 15.64 -14.92 10.83
CA PHE A 745 15.80 -15.27 9.42
C PHE A 745 15.08 -16.57 9.06
N SER A 746 14.95 -17.51 10.01
CA SER A 746 14.27 -18.80 9.80
C SER A 746 13.30 -19.12 10.93
N LEU A 747 12.06 -19.42 10.57
CA LEU A 747 10.99 -19.85 11.47
C LEU A 747 10.41 -21.19 11.00
N VAL A 748 10.59 -22.24 11.79
CA VAL A 748 10.05 -23.58 11.49
C VAL A 748 8.82 -23.84 12.36
N LEU A 749 7.68 -24.05 11.69
CA LEU A 749 6.33 -24.23 12.24
C LEU A 749 5.74 -25.60 11.86
N MET A 750 6.56 -26.49 11.32
CA MET A 750 6.16 -27.79 10.76
C MET A 750 5.38 -28.67 11.77
N GLY A 751 4.42 -29.45 11.30
CA GLY A 751 3.79 -30.49 12.14
C GLY A 751 2.85 -29.96 13.23
N ASN A 752 2.19 -28.82 12.99
CA ASN A 752 1.25 -28.20 13.91
C ASN A 752 -0.17 -28.22 13.30
N LYS A 753 -1.09 -27.38 13.80
CA LYS A 753 -2.48 -27.27 13.36
C LYS A 753 -2.78 -25.86 12.84
N PHE A 754 -1.81 -25.24 12.16
CA PHE A 754 -1.96 -23.93 11.52
C PHE A 754 -2.77 -24.05 10.22
N GLY A 755 -3.64 -23.09 9.94
CA GLY A 755 -4.51 -23.04 8.77
C GLY A 755 -4.33 -21.76 7.94
N ASP A 756 -5.40 -21.40 7.23
CA ASP A 756 -5.45 -20.22 6.36
C ASP A 756 -5.17 -18.90 7.12
N ASP A 757 -5.65 -18.78 8.36
CA ASP A 757 -5.51 -17.56 9.18
C ASP A 757 -4.07 -17.31 9.63
N THR A 758 -3.30 -18.37 9.96
CA THR A 758 -1.86 -18.25 10.22
C THR A 758 -1.13 -17.72 9.00
N LEU A 759 -1.42 -18.26 7.81
CA LEU A 759 -0.72 -17.82 6.60
C LEU A 759 -1.13 -16.40 6.19
N LEU A 760 -2.39 -16.01 6.38
CA LEU A 760 -2.84 -14.62 6.29
C LEU A 760 -2.07 -13.72 7.26
N ALA A 761 -1.97 -14.08 8.54
CA ALA A 761 -1.24 -13.31 9.54
C ALA A 761 0.26 -13.18 9.20
N MET A 762 0.90 -14.27 8.78
CA MET A 762 2.30 -14.28 8.33
C MET A 762 2.52 -13.47 7.04
N SER A 763 1.55 -13.43 6.12
CA SER A 763 1.62 -12.57 4.92
C SER A 763 1.60 -11.07 5.26
N ASN A 764 0.88 -10.69 6.32
CA ASN A 764 0.88 -9.32 6.84
C ASN A 764 2.19 -9.00 7.59
N ALA A 765 2.73 -9.96 8.34
CA ALA A 765 4.04 -9.86 8.98
C ALA A 765 5.20 -9.70 7.97
N ALA A 766 5.14 -10.36 6.81
CA ALA A 766 6.14 -10.26 5.75
C ALA A 766 6.29 -8.83 5.18
N ALA A 767 5.27 -7.98 5.30
CA ALA A 767 5.38 -6.55 4.97
C ALA A 767 6.24 -5.74 5.94
N CYS A 768 6.44 -6.24 7.17
CA CYS A 768 7.20 -5.59 8.24
C CYS A 768 8.59 -6.21 8.45
N HIS A 769 8.78 -7.49 8.10
CA HIS A 769 10.01 -8.25 8.35
C HIS A 769 10.62 -8.80 7.04
N ARG A 770 11.33 -7.93 6.31
CA ARG A 770 11.96 -8.27 5.02
C ARG A 770 13.12 -9.26 5.13
N ASP A 771 13.75 -9.35 6.28
CA ASP A 771 14.92 -10.20 6.51
C ASP A 771 14.55 -11.67 6.84
N LEU A 772 13.26 -11.99 6.91
CA LEU A 772 12.78 -13.37 7.09
C LEU A 772 12.96 -14.12 5.77
N THR A 773 13.87 -15.09 5.72
CA THR A 773 14.23 -15.81 4.48
C THR A 773 13.60 -17.20 4.38
N ARG A 774 13.11 -17.77 5.49
CA ARG A 774 12.41 -19.07 5.49
C ARG A 774 11.27 -19.13 6.50
N VAL A 775 10.10 -19.57 6.04
CA VAL A 775 8.95 -19.97 6.87
C VAL A 775 8.53 -21.38 6.45
N ASP A 776 8.73 -22.35 7.34
CA ASP A 776 8.34 -23.75 7.08
C ASP A 776 7.02 -24.07 7.78
N LEU A 777 5.95 -24.17 6.99
CA LEU A 777 4.59 -24.52 7.41
C LEU A 777 4.21 -25.94 6.93
N SER A 778 5.19 -26.79 6.63
CA SER A 778 4.91 -28.16 6.18
C SER A 778 4.18 -28.98 7.26
N TRP A 779 3.40 -30.00 6.89
CA TRP A 779 2.61 -30.83 7.83
C TRP A 779 1.67 -29.98 8.71
N ASN A 780 0.78 -29.23 8.07
CA ASN A 780 -0.22 -28.36 8.71
C ASN A 780 -1.56 -28.44 7.93
N ASN A 781 -2.52 -27.58 8.28
CA ASN A 781 -3.85 -27.52 7.69
C ASN A 781 -4.05 -26.28 6.77
N VAL A 782 -2.97 -25.74 6.19
CA VAL A 782 -3.06 -24.59 5.27
C VAL A 782 -3.82 -25.00 4.01
N GLY A 783 -4.77 -24.17 3.58
CA GLY A 783 -5.63 -24.43 2.43
C GLY A 783 -5.53 -23.40 1.31
N GLN A 784 -6.53 -23.43 0.45
CA GLN A 784 -6.60 -22.60 -0.76
C GLN A 784 -6.80 -21.11 -0.50
N ASN A 785 -7.15 -20.65 0.71
CA ASN A 785 -7.30 -19.20 0.99
C ASN A 785 -6.08 -18.59 1.67
N GLY A 786 -5.31 -19.36 2.44
CA GLY A 786 -4.00 -18.96 2.93
C GLY A 786 -3.04 -18.72 1.77
N THR A 787 -3.06 -19.61 0.76
CA THR A 787 -2.25 -19.45 -0.46
C THR A 787 -2.62 -18.23 -1.31
N LYS A 788 -3.88 -17.79 -1.35
CA LYS A 788 -4.27 -16.49 -1.97
C LYS A 788 -3.51 -15.31 -1.34
N CYS A 789 -3.09 -15.43 -0.08
CA CYS A 789 -2.33 -14.40 0.63
C CYS A 789 -0.83 -14.41 0.27
N LEU A 790 -0.28 -15.51 -0.26
CA LEU A 790 1.13 -15.59 -0.66
C LEU A 790 1.48 -14.62 -1.79
N MET A 791 0.55 -14.30 -2.69
CA MET A 791 0.77 -13.28 -3.72
C MET A 791 1.10 -11.91 -3.11
N ARG A 792 0.57 -11.60 -1.90
CA ARG A 792 0.97 -10.41 -1.13
C ARG A 792 2.26 -10.63 -0.35
N ALA A 793 2.49 -11.83 0.19
CA ALA A 793 3.72 -12.17 0.92
C ALA A 793 4.95 -12.00 0.02
N TYR A 794 5.00 -12.68 -1.13
CA TYR A 794 6.11 -12.58 -2.09
C TYR A 794 6.25 -11.16 -2.67
N GLN A 795 5.15 -10.43 -2.93
CA GLN A 795 5.23 -9.03 -3.36
C GLN A 795 5.91 -8.10 -2.32
N ARG A 796 5.89 -8.46 -1.03
CA ARG A 796 6.45 -7.64 0.05
C ARG A 796 7.81 -8.14 0.56
N ASN A 797 8.02 -9.45 0.53
CA ASN A 797 9.29 -10.10 0.80
C ASN A 797 9.49 -11.26 -0.22
N PRO A 798 10.06 -10.96 -1.41
CA PRO A 798 10.24 -11.94 -2.48
C PRO A 798 11.33 -12.98 -2.17
N LEU A 799 12.15 -12.76 -1.14
CA LEU A 799 13.25 -13.64 -0.76
C LEU A 799 12.85 -14.69 0.28
N CYS A 800 11.66 -14.58 0.88
CA CYS A 800 11.14 -15.51 1.86
C CYS A 800 10.66 -16.82 1.20
N VAL A 801 11.37 -17.91 1.45
CA VAL A 801 10.99 -19.25 1.04
C VAL A 801 9.87 -19.78 1.94
N TYR A 802 8.69 -20.00 1.37
CA TYR A 802 7.59 -20.67 2.06
C TYR A 802 7.59 -22.16 1.71
N GLN A 803 7.51 -23.02 2.73
CA GLN A 803 7.42 -24.48 2.56
C GLN A 803 6.06 -24.98 3.05
N LEU A 804 5.39 -25.76 2.20
CA LEU A 804 3.97 -26.07 2.30
C LEU A 804 3.69 -27.55 1.96
N ALA A 805 4.68 -28.44 2.10
CA ALA A 805 4.48 -29.88 1.93
C ALA A 805 3.51 -30.42 3.00
N ALA A 806 2.76 -31.49 2.72
CA ALA A 806 1.76 -32.07 3.63
C ALA A 806 0.76 -31.03 4.17
N ASN A 807 -0.05 -30.45 3.29
CA ASN A 807 -1.08 -29.45 3.60
C ASN A 807 -2.35 -29.70 2.74
N ALA A 808 -3.33 -28.80 2.77
CA ALA A 808 -4.61 -28.92 2.09
C ALA A 808 -4.80 -27.90 0.95
N LEU A 809 -3.71 -27.55 0.23
CA LEU A 809 -3.71 -26.50 -0.79
C LEU A 809 -4.71 -26.73 -1.92
N GLY A 810 -4.83 -27.98 -2.40
CA GLY A 810 -5.62 -28.33 -3.57
C GLY A 810 -5.17 -27.66 -4.86
N ASP A 811 -5.97 -27.82 -5.91
CA ASP A 811 -5.69 -27.25 -7.23
C ASP A 811 -5.72 -25.71 -7.23
N GLU A 812 -6.73 -25.09 -6.59
CA GLU A 812 -6.80 -23.62 -6.45
C GLU A 812 -5.56 -23.06 -5.73
N GLY A 813 -5.20 -23.61 -4.56
CA GLY A 813 -4.06 -23.11 -3.78
C GLY A 813 -2.73 -23.26 -4.51
N THR A 814 -2.59 -24.34 -5.29
CA THR A 814 -1.44 -24.56 -6.18
C THR A 814 -1.37 -23.53 -7.29
N VAL A 815 -2.51 -23.18 -7.93
CA VAL A 815 -2.58 -22.10 -8.93
C VAL A 815 -2.11 -20.77 -8.34
N TYR A 816 -2.63 -20.35 -7.18
CA TYR A 816 -2.23 -19.07 -6.56
C TYR A 816 -0.76 -19.05 -6.14
N LEU A 817 -0.21 -20.17 -5.68
CA LEU A 817 1.21 -20.30 -5.35
C LEU A 817 2.09 -20.19 -6.62
N CYS A 818 1.73 -20.89 -7.69
CA CYS A 818 2.46 -20.82 -8.96
C CYS A 818 2.41 -19.42 -9.58
N GLU A 819 1.24 -18.76 -9.57
CA GLU A 819 1.07 -17.38 -10.05
C GLU A 819 1.87 -16.37 -9.20
N ALA A 820 1.90 -16.56 -7.87
CA ALA A 820 2.69 -15.73 -6.96
C ALA A 820 4.20 -15.90 -7.20
N LEU A 821 4.69 -17.14 -7.38
CA LEU A 821 6.09 -17.43 -7.69
C LEU A 821 6.48 -16.88 -9.08
N GLN A 822 5.63 -17.03 -10.09
CA GLN A 822 5.90 -16.53 -11.44
C GLN A 822 5.99 -15.00 -11.52
N ARG A 823 5.20 -14.26 -10.70
CA ARG A 823 5.21 -12.78 -10.69
C ARG A 823 6.16 -12.14 -9.68
N TYR A 824 6.37 -12.77 -8.53
CA TYR A 824 7.03 -12.15 -7.38
C TYR A 824 8.05 -13.07 -6.69
N GLY A 825 8.29 -14.28 -7.19
CA GLY A 825 9.30 -15.19 -6.64
C GLY A 825 10.71 -14.65 -6.82
N GLY A 826 11.42 -14.41 -5.74
CA GLY A 826 12.84 -14.10 -5.76
C GLY A 826 13.70 -15.34 -6.04
N LYS A 827 14.98 -15.12 -6.31
CA LYS A 827 15.97 -16.17 -6.65
C LYS A 827 16.21 -17.21 -5.53
N SER A 828 15.59 -17.06 -4.36
CA SER A 828 15.70 -17.98 -3.22
C SER A 828 14.93 -19.29 -3.39
N GLN A 829 13.82 -19.31 -4.13
CA GLN A 829 12.91 -20.47 -4.20
C GLN A 829 13.31 -21.42 -5.34
N THR A 830 14.45 -22.09 -5.23
CA THR A 830 14.88 -23.11 -6.19
C THR A 830 14.13 -24.44 -6.05
N THR A 831 13.58 -24.72 -4.87
CA THR A 831 12.80 -25.94 -4.59
C THR A 831 11.31 -25.63 -4.40
N LEU A 832 10.45 -26.36 -5.10
CA LEU A 832 8.99 -26.36 -4.94
C LEU A 832 8.54 -27.75 -4.46
N ASN A 833 8.47 -27.94 -3.14
CA ASN A 833 7.97 -29.17 -2.55
C ASN A 833 6.46 -29.04 -2.23
N LEU A 834 5.66 -29.76 -3.01
CA LEU A 834 4.21 -29.86 -2.93
C LEU A 834 3.75 -31.30 -2.61
N TYR A 835 4.63 -32.09 -1.98
CA TYR A 835 4.28 -33.41 -1.44
C TYR A 835 2.96 -33.35 -0.65
N ARG A 836 2.05 -34.33 -0.84
CA ARG A 836 0.76 -34.46 -0.13
C ARG A 836 0.00 -33.14 0.04
N ASN A 837 -0.52 -32.59 -1.05
CA ASN A 837 -1.29 -31.33 -1.07
C ASN A 837 -2.69 -31.46 -1.70
N SER A 838 -3.18 -32.68 -1.92
CA SER A 838 -4.45 -32.98 -2.62
C SER A 838 -4.55 -32.36 -4.01
N ILE A 839 -3.42 -32.29 -4.72
CA ILE A 839 -3.32 -31.76 -6.08
C ILE A 839 -3.88 -32.78 -7.08
N SER A 840 -4.54 -32.31 -8.13
CA SER A 840 -4.97 -33.09 -9.28
C SER A 840 -4.48 -32.46 -10.60
N CYS A 841 -5.15 -32.72 -11.71
CA CYS A 841 -4.74 -32.28 -13.04
C CYS A 841 -4.58 -30.74 -13.17
N PRO A 842 -5.51 -29.88 -12.69
CA PRO A 842 -5.41 -28.43 -12.89
C PRO A 842 -4.27 -27.75 -12.11
N GLY A 843 -4.01 -28.16 -10.87
CA GLY A 843 -2.87 -27.69 -10.09
C GLY A 843 -1.55 -28.17 -10.69
N THR A 844 -1.53 -29.41 -11.19
CA THR A 844 -0.37 -29.95 -11.94
C THR A 844 -0.10 -29.19 -13.24
N GLU A 845 -1.14 -28.79 -13.97
CA GLU A 845 -1.01 -27.91 -15.15
C GLU A 845 -0.43 -26.53 -14.78
N ALA A 846 -0.79 -25.99 -13.61
CA ALA A 846 -0.20 -24.74 -13.11
C ALA A 846 1.29 -24.88 -12.78
N VAL A 847 1.71 -26.02 -12.23
CA VAL A 847 3.13 -26.33 -11.99
C VAL A 847 3.88 -26.52 -13.32
N GLY A 848 3.28 -27.18 -14.31
CA GLY A 848 3.82 -27.27 -15.66
C GLY A 848 4.03 -25.89 -16.31
N ARG A 849 3.04 -24.98 -16.20
CA ARG A 849 3.17 -23.59 -16.67
C ARG A 849 4.23 -22.80 -15.91
N LEU A 850 4.38 -23.01 -14.60
CA LEU A 850 5.45 -22.39 -13.81
C LEU A 850 6.83 -22.83 -14.33
N LEU A 851 7.02 -24.13 -14.56
CA LEU A 851 8.28 -24.66 -15.09
C LEU A 851 8.59 -24.17 -16.52
N ALA A 852 7.58 -24.07 -17.37
CA ALA A 852 7.71 -23.50 -18.72
C ALA A 852 8.09 -22.00 -18.74
N ASN A 853 7.96 -21.29 -17.62
CA ASN A 853 8.16 -19.84 -17.52
C ASN A 853 9.12 -19.41 -16.39
N SER A 854 9.84 -20.34 -15.75
CA SER A 854 10.72 -20.07 -14.62
C SER A 854 12.09 -20.69 -14.80
N SER A 855 13.12 -19.86 -14.81
CA SER A 855 14.54 -20.25 -14.78
C SER A 855 15.10 -20.32 -13.35
N ILE A 856 14.23 -20.30 -12.33
CA ILE A 856 14.61 -20.30 -10.90
C ILE A 856 14.29 -21.64 -10.25
N VAL A 857 13.14 -22.25 -10.58
CA VAL A 857 12.72 -23.53 -9.98
C VAL A 857 13.48 -24.68 -10.65
N GLN A 858 14.18 -25.45 -9.83
CA GLN A 858 15.04 -26.56 -10.25
C GLN A 858 14.54 -27.90 -9.69
N ASP A 859 14.10 -27.91 -8.42
CA ASP A 859 13.73 -29.15 -7.74
C ASP A 859 12.22 -29.13 -7.42
N VAL A 860 11.43 -29.97 -8.11
CA VAL A 860 9.98 -30.09 -7.91
C VAL A 860 9.63 -31.45 -7.34
N SER A 861 8.86 -31.46 -6.26
CA SER A 861 8.20 -32.67 -5.76
C SER A 861 6.69 -32.46 -5.74
N LEU A 862 5.98 -33.37 -6.42
CA LEU A 862 4.53 -33.48 -6.41
C LEU A 862 4.09 -34.81 -5.79
N ALA A 863 4.97 -35.50 -5.06
CA ALA A 863 4.71 -36.86 -4.57
C ALA A 863 3.52 -36.97 -3.60
N GLY A 864 2.83 -38.10 -3.56
CA GLY A 864 1.70 -38.32 -2.65
C GLY A 864 0.46 -37.47 -2.97
N ASN A 865 0.19 -37.19 -4.25
CA ASN A 865 -0.98 -36.43 -4.69
C ASN A 865 -1.91 -37.30 -5.56
N THR A 866 -2.98 -36.71 -6.09
CA THR A 866 -3.99 -37.41 -6.90
C THR A 866 -3.95 -36.95 -8.36
N ILE A 867 -2.73 -36.88 -8.91
CA ILE A 867 -2.44 -36.32 -10.24
C ILE A 867 -2.99 -37.21 -11.35
N GLY A 868 -2.74 -38.53 -11.23
CA GLY A 868 -3.08 -39.53 -12.23
C GLY A 868 -2.47 -39.26 -13.62
N PHE A 869 -2.83 -40.10 -14.60
CA PHE A 869 -2.33 -39.97 -15.97
C PHE A 869 -2.59 -38.59 -16.59
N LYS A 870 -3.75 -37.95 -16.30
CA LYS A 870 -4.13 -36.66 -16.89
C LYS A 870 -3.22 -35.52 -16.47
N GLY A 871 -2.84 -35.43 -15.20
CA GLY A 871 -1.92 -34.39 -14.73
C GLY A 871 -0.50 -34.59 -15.25
N VAL A 872 -0.04 -35.85 -15.37
CA VAL A 872 1.26 -36.13 -16.03
C VAL A 872 1.22 -35.77 -17.51
N GLN A 873 0.11 -36.01 -18.21
CA GLN A 873 -0.07 -35.54 -19.59
C GLN A 873 -0.10 -34.01 -19.68
N ALA A 874 -0.59 -33.30 -18.65
CA ALA A 874 -0.50 -31.84 -18.58
C ALA A 874 0.95 -31.35 -18.39
N LEU A 875 1.75 -32.01 -17.54
CA LEU A 875 3.20 -31.76 -17.44
C LEU A 875 3.91 -32.02 -18.77
N GLN A 876 3.61 -33.17 -19.41
CA GLN A 876 4.18 -33.54 -20.71
C GLN A 876 4.00 -32.42 -21.73
N ARG A 877 2.78 -31.92 -21.92
CA ARG A 877 2.48 -30.86 -22.91
C ARG A 877 3.31 -29.58 -22.72
N GLN A 878 3.73 -29.27 -21.49
CA GLN A 878 4.58 -28.12 -21.19
C GLN A 878 6.08 -28.46 -21.32
N LEU A 879 6.49 -29.63 -20.83
CA LEU A 879 7.89 -30.07 -20.76
C LEU A 879 8.44 -30.66 -22.08
N THR A 880 7.58 -31.04 -23.03
CA THR A 880 7.98 -31.49 -24.37
C THR A 880 7.88 -30.39 -25.45
N ASP A 881 7.64 -29.13 -25.07
CA ASP A 881 7.66 -28.00 -26.01
C ASP A 881 9.12 -27.60 -26.33
N ALA A 882 9.45 -27.48 -27.61
CA ALA A 882 10.80 -27.15 -28.08
C ALA A 882 11.33 -25.79 -27.57
N ALA A 883 10.45 -24.82 -27.30
CA ALA A 883 10.84 -23.54 -26.70
C ALA A 883 11.16 -23.67 -25.20
N VAL A 884 10.49 -24.61 -24.50
CA VAL A 884 10.69 -24.88 -23.07
C VAL A 884 11.93 -25.74 -22.83
N ILE A 885 12.17 -26.78 -23.64
CA ILE A 885 13.31 -27.71 -23.48
C ILE A 885 14.66 -26.97 -23.37
N ALA A 886 14.85 -25.89 -24.12
CA ALA A 886 16.09 -25.11 -24.13
C ALA A 886 16.20 -24.04 -23.01
N SER A 887 15.12 -23.78 -22.27
CA SER A 887 15.04 -22.70 -21.26
C SER A 887 14.64 -23.18 -19.86
N CYS A 888 14.15 -24.41 -19.74
CA CYS A 888 13.77 -25.06 -18.49
C CYS A 888 14.98 -25.28 -17.56
N SER A 889 14.84 -24.95 -16.27
CA SER A 889 15.86 -25.21 -15.24
C SER A 889 15.59 -26.47 -14.40
N LEU A 890 14.59 -27.27 -14.76
CA LEU A 890 14.16 -28.45 -13.98
C LEU A 890 15.26 -29.52 -13.92
N ARG A 891 15.67 -29.85 -12.69
CA ARG A 891 16.78 -30.73 -12.36
C ARG A 891 16.34 -31.98 -11.61
N ILE A 892 15.37 -31.84 -10.70
CA ILE A 892 14.73 -32.96 -10.01
C ILE A 892 13.23 -32.86 -10.21
N LEU A 893 12.62 -33.94 -10.71
CA LEU A 893 11.17 -34.10 -10.79
C LEU A 893 10.74 -35.36 -10.04
N ASN A 894 10.07 -35.20 -8.90
CA ASN A 894 9.49 -36.31 -8.14
C ASN A 894 7.96 -36.35 -8.31
N LEU A 895 7.47 -37.50 -8.81
CA LEU A 895 6.08 -37.83 -9.08
C LEU A 895 5.63 -39.11 -8.34
N SER A 896 6.31 -39.56 -7.28
CA SER A 896 5.95 -40.82 -6.58
C SER A 896 4.57 -40.78 -5.87
N ASP A 897 3.96 -41.93 -5.57
CA ASP A 897 2.62 -42.03 -4.92
C ASP A 897 1.57 -41.09 -5.58
N ASN A 898 1.38 -41.21 -6.90
CA ASN A 898 0.47 -40.33 -7.67
C ASN A 898 -0.55 -41.06 -8.55
N TRP A 899 -0.58 -42.40 -8.47
CA TRP A 899 -1.55 -43.26 -9.14
C TRP A 899 -1.55 -43.06 -10.67
N ILE A 900 -0.35 -42.87 -11.23
CA ILE A 900 -0.10 -42.49 -12.62
C ILE A 900 -0.51 -43.58 -13.63
N GLY A 901 -0.28 -44.86 -13.30
CA GLY A 901 -0.61 -45.99 -14.17
C GLY A 901 0.10 -45.98 -15.54
N ASP A 902 -0.25 -46.91 -16.43
CA ASP A 902 0.45 -47.10 -17.70
C ASP A 902 0.26 -45.95 -18.72
N GLU A 903 -0.93 -45.36 -18.80
CA GLU A 903 -1.18 -44.18 -19.67
C GLU A 903 -0.34 -42.97 -19.23
N GLY A 904 -0.19 -42.80 -17.91
CA GLY A 904 0.67 -41.78 -17.35
C GLY A 904 2.16 -42.13 -17.52
N ALA A 905 2.54 -43.41 -17.39
CA ALA A 905 3.90 -43.88 -17.65
C ALA A 905 4.34 -43.66 -19.11
N ALA A 906 3.42 -43.82 -20.08
CA ALA A 906 3.68 -43.43 -21.47
C ALA A 906 3.90 -41.92 -21.63
N SER A 907 3.23 -41.10 -20.81
CA SER A 907 3.43 -39.64 -20.76
C SER A 907 4.79 -39.27 -20.11
N VAL A 908 5.21 -40.00 -19.06
CA VAL A 908 6.58 -39.91 -18.47
C VAL A 908 7.63 -40.30 -19.51
N ALA A 909 7.43 -41.40 -20.23
CA ALA A 909 8.35 -41.86 -21.28
C ALA A 909 8.52 -40.82 -22.40
N ALA A 910 7.51 -40.01 -22.68
CA ALA A 910 7.62 -38.87 -23.59
C ALA A 910 8.43 -37.69 -23.01
N ILE A 911 8.33 -37.41 -21.71
CA ILE A 911 9.17 -36.41 -21.02
C ILE A 911 10.65 -36.87 -21.02
N ILE A 912 10.93 -38.15 -20.77
CA ILE A 912 12.28 -38.71 -20.86
C ILE A 912 12.84 -38.57 -22.28
N LYS A 913 12.03 -38.84 -23.32
CA LYS A 913 12.41 -38.68 -24.73
C LYS A 913 12.60 -37.24 -25.20
N ALA A 914 12.02 -36.27 -24.50
CA ALA A 914 12.27 -34.84 -24.77
C ALA A 914 13.68 -34.39 -24.33
N ASN A 915 14.40 -35.23 -23.57
CA ASN A 915 15.84 -35.09 -23.30
C ASN A 915 16.25 -33.71 -22.74
N ILE A 916 15.48 -33.22 -21.77
CA ILE A 916 15.66 -31.90 -21.15
C ILE A 916 17.09 -31.80 -20.55
N PRO A 917 17.94 -30.86 -21.01
CA PRO A 917 19.38 -30.86 -20.67
C PRO A 917 19.73 -30.74 -19.19
N SER A 918 18.82 -30.17 -18.37
CA SER A 918 19.00 -29.98 -16.94
C SER A 918 18.52 -31.14 -16.07
N LEU A 919 17.71 -32.07 -16.60
CA LEU A 919 16.96 -33.04 -15.79
C LEU A 919 17.82 -34.22 -15.34
N GLU A 920 18.54 -34.02 -14.23
CA GLU A 920 19.39 -35.03 -13.58
C GLU A 920 18.60 -36.20 -12.99
N ARG A 921 17.42 -35.97 -12.38
CA ARG A 921 16.72 -36.98 -11.57
C ARG A 921 15.22 -37.00 -11.78
N LEU A 922 14.68 -38.21 -11.92
CA LEU A 922 13.26 -38.49 -12.08
C LEU A 922 12.82 -39.60 -11.13
N ASP A 923 11.76 -39.35 -10.37
CA ASP A 923 11.16 -40.34 -9.47
C ASP A 923 9.70 -40.58 -9.84
N VAL A 924 9.35 -41.86 -10.07
CA VAL A 924 8.02 -42.34 -10.41
C VAL A 924 7.65 -43.59 -9.59
N SER A 925 8.24 -43.75 -8.40
CA SER A 925 7.95 -44.86 -7.48
C SER A 925 6.48 -44.89 -6.99
N GLU A 926 6.01 -46.03 -6.48
CA GLU A 926 4.68 -46.22 -5.88
C GLU A 926 3.47 -45.86 -6.79
N ASN A 927 3.62 -45.91 -8.11
CA ASN A 927 2.65 -45.33 -9.06
C ASN A 927 1.67 -46.30 -9.71
N LYS A 928 1.69 -47.59 -9.32
CA LYS A 928 0.83 -48.65 -9.87
C LYS A 928 1.02 -48.85 -11.38
N ILE A 929 2.23 -48.59 -11.87
CA ILE A 929 2.65 -48.82 -13.26
C ILE A 929 2.86 -50.34 -13.45
N THR A 930 2.48 -50.88 -14.61
CA THR A 930 2.65 -52.31 -14.94
C THR A 930 3.82 -52.53 -15.90
N ASP A 931 4.06 -53.80 -16.29
CA ASP A 931 5.07 -54.19 -17.28
C ASP A 931 5.02 -53.33 -18.56
N VAL A 932 3.83 -52.90 -18.98
CA VAL A 932 3.63 -52.09 -20.18
C VAL A 932 4.23 -50.68 -20.00
N GLY A 933 3.84 -49.97 -18.95
CA GLY A 933 4.36 -48.63 -18.65
C GLY A 933 5.82 -48.64 -18.22
N ALA A 934 6.25 -49.66 -17.46
CA ALA A 934 7.63 -49.86 -17.06
C ALA A 934 8.53 -50.08 -18.29
N THR A 935 8.13 -50.94 -19.23
CA THR A 935 8.83 -51.13 -20.51
C THR A 935 8.94 -49.80 -21.26
N ALA A 936 7.88 -48.98 -21.31
CA ALA A 936 7.89 -47.71 -22.01
C ALA A 936 8.88 -46.69 -21.40
N ILE A 937 8.94 -46.60 -20.06
CA ILE A 937 9.86 -45.72 -19.32
C ILE A 937 11.31 -46.17 -19.51
N VAL A 938 11.59 -47.46 -19.32
CA VAL A 938 12.95 -48.02 -19.46
C VAL A 938 13.45 -47.91 -20.92
N THR A 939 12.58 -48.16 -21.90
CA THR A 939 12.90 -47.98 -23.33
C THR A 939 13.11 -46.50 -23.70
N ALA A 940 12.52 -45.55 -22.97
CA ALA A 940 12.81 -44.13 -23.13
C ALA A 940 14.17 -43.74 -22.53
N ALA A 941 14.56 -44.32 -21.39
CA ALA A 941 15.85 -44.05 -20.75
C ALA A 941 17.04 -44.44 -21.64
N LEU A 942 16.93 -45.52 -22.44
CA LEU A 942 17.91 -45.90 -23.48
C LEU A 942 18.25 -44.78 -24.49
N GLN A 943 17.37 -43.78 -24.65
CA GLN A 943 17.51 -42.70 -25.63
C GLN A 943 17.88 -41.35 -24.99
N ASN A 944 18.06 -41.29 -23.67
CA ASN A 944 18.27 -40.06 -22.91
C ASN A 944 19.77 -39.83 -22.57
N THR A 945 20.26 -38.60 -22.75
CA THR A 945 21.67 -38.24 -22.59
C THR A 945 21.98 -37.38 -21.36
N HIS A 946 21.00 -37.14 -20.47
CA HIS A 946 21.12 -36.19 -19.35
C HIS A 946 20.65 -36.74 -17.99
N LEU A 947 19.75 -37.73 -17.97
CA LEU A 947 19.19 -38.32 -16.76
C LEU A 947 20.24 -39.21 -16.07
N LEU A 948 20.56 -38.88 -14.82
CA LEU A 948 21.56 -39.55 -13.99
C LEU A 948 20.95 -40.56 -13.01
N LEU A 949 19.74 -40.29 -12.52
CA LEU A 949 19.01 -41.15 -11.58
C LEU A 949 17.55 -41.32 -11.99
N LEU A 950 17.10 -42.57 -12.04
CA LEU A 950 15.70 -42.95 -12.26
C LEU A 950 15.23 -43.84 -11.10
N ASN A 951 14.19 -43.40 -10.38
CA ASN A 951 13.53 -44.22 -9.36
C ASN A 951 12.19 -44.74 -9.89
N CYS A 952 12.05 -46.07 -9.92
CA CYS A 952 10.86 -46.81 -10.36
C CYS A 952 10.31 -47.74 -9.26
N GLU A 953 10.81 -47.66 -8.01
CA GLU A 953 10.46 -48.51 -6.86
C GLU A 953 8.94 -48.76 -6.68
N ALA A 954 8.57 -49.94 -6.19
CA ALA A 954 7.18 -50.33 -5.92
C ALA A 954 6.18 -50.17 -7.10
N ASN A 955 6.66 -50.36 -8.34
CA ASN A 955 5.83 -50.59 -9.54
C ASN A 955 6.00 -52.04 -10.03
N CYS A 956 5.17 -52.55 -10.94
CA CYS A 956 5.27 -53.95 -11.38
C CYS A 956 6.12 -54.11 -12.64
N LEU A 957 7.29 -54.75 -12.54
CA LEU A 957 8.13 -55.14 -13.68
C LEU A 957 7.88 -56.60 -14.07
N GLY A 958 7.39 -56.82 -15.29
CA GLY A 958 7.25 -58.14 -15.91
C GLY A 958 8.46 -58.51 -16.77
N SER A 959 8.31 -59.51 -17.64
CA SER A 959 9.43 -60.00 -18.45
C SER A 959 9.93 -58.96 -19.46
N LYS A 960 9.03 -58.20 -20.11
CA LYS A 960 9.42 -57.20 -21.12
C LYS A 960 10.17 -56.03 -20.51
N ALA A 961 9.74 -55.59 -19.32
CA ALA A 961 10.43 -54.53 -18.60
C ALA A 961 11.79 -55.02 -18.07
N VAL A 962 11.89 -56.29 -17.64
CA VAL A 962 13.17 -56.91 -17.24
C VAL A 962 14.13 -57.01 -18.42
N ASP A 963 13.70 -57.50 -19.57
CA ASP A 963 14.51 -57.54 -20.81
C ASP A 963 14.99 -56.13 -21.21
N ALA A 964 14.13 -55.12 -21.08
CA ALA A 964 14.48 -53.73 -21.33
C ALA A 964 15.48 -53.17 -20.30
N VAL A 965 15.41 -53.57 -19.02
CA VAL A 965 16.37 -53.17 -17.98
C VAL A 965 17.74 -53.83 -18.20
N VAL A 966 17.79 -55.12 -18.58
CA VAL A 966 19.04 -55.79 -18.97
C VAL A 966 19.71 -55.04 -20.12
N ARG A 967 18.94 -54.67 -21.16
CA ARG A 967 19.46 -53.82 -22.23
C ARG A 967 19.93 -52.45 -21.74
N LEU A 968 19.19 -51.79 -20.84
CA LEU A 968 19.59 -50.50 -20.28
C LEU A 968 20.90 -50.58 -19.48
N ILE A 969 21.13 -51.68 -18.74
CA ILE A 969 22.38 -51.93 -18.01
C ILE A 969 23.59 -51.97 -18.96
N HIS A 970 23.49 -52.67 -20.09
CA HIS A 970 24.60 -52.81 -21.04
C HIS A 970 24.73 -51.65 -22.05
N GLU A 971 23.64 -50.94 -22.39
CA GLU A 971 23.63 -49.90 -23.44
C GLU A 971 23.78 -48.46 -22.89
N THR A 972 23.48 -48.20 -21.61
CA THR A 972 23.54 -46.84 -21.05
C THR A 972 24.95 -46.28 -20.91
N ARG A 973 25.06 -44.94 -20.90
CA ARG A 973 26.33 -44.20 -20.70
C ARG A 973 26.19 -42.96 -19.81
N THR A 974 25.00 -42.75 -19.25
CA THR A 974 24.56 -41.47 -18.67
C THR A 974 23.78 -41.67 -17.38
N LEU A 975 22.86 -42.66 -17.38
CA LEU A 975 22.23 -43.11 -16.15
C LEU A 975 23.28 -43.78 -15.25
N THR A 976 23.40 -43.29 -14.01
CA THR A 976 24.35 -43.80 -12.99
C THR A 976 23.65 -44.61 -11.90
N SER A 977 22.35 -44.39 -11.70
CA SER A 977 21.55 -45.09 -10.69
C SER A 977 20.14 -45.38 -11.20
N LEU A 978 19.68 -46.61 -10.95
CA LEU A 978 18.34 -47.09 -11.25
C LEU A 978 17.78 -47.84 -10.03
N ASN A 979 16.75 -47.30 -9.38
CA ASN A 979 16.05 -48.02 -8.31
C ASN A 979 14.82 -48.75 -8.87
N VAL A 980 14.78 -50.08 -8.68
CA VAL A 980 13.65 -50.98 -9.00
C VAL A 980 13.34 -51.91 -7.81
N ALA A 981 13.62 -51.46 -6.59
CA ALA A 981 13.32 -52.18 -5.36
C ALA A 981 11.82 -52.51 -5.27
N GLY A 982 11.50 -53.71 -4.77
CA GLY A 982 10.13 -54.20 -4.65
C GLY A 982 9.38 -54.43 -5.98
N CYS A 983 10.01 -54.21 -7.15
CA CYS A 983 9.29 -54.22 -8.42
C CYS A 983 9.16 -55.59 -9.09
N VAL A 984 10.00 -56.56 -8.72
CA VAL A 984 10.17 -57.83 -9.42
C VAL A 984 9.79 -59.00 -8.52
N ASN A 985 8.56 -59.48 -8.70
CA ASN A 985 7.99 -60.58 -7.90
C ASN A 985 8.43 -61.99 -8.35
N SER A 986 9.10 -62.11 -9.50
CA SER A 986 9.61 -63.39 -10.02
C SER A 986 11.06 -63.58 -9.60
N ALA A 987 11.34 -64.70 -8.90
CA ALA A 987 12.70 -65.06 -8.49
C ALA A 987 13.65 -65.20 -9.69
N ASP A 988 13.18 -65.74 -10.81
CA ASP A 988 14.00 -65.90 -12.02
C ASP A 988 14.28 -64.56 -12.71
N HIS A 989 13.31 -63.65 -12.78
CA HIS A 989 13.57 -62.28 -13.26
C HIS A 989 14.57 -61.54 -12.35
N ARG A 990 14.47 -61.73 -11.01
CA ARG A 990 15.40 -61.12 -10.05
C ARG A 990 16.81 -61.70 -10.18
N ARG A 991 16.94 -63.01 -10.50
CA ARG A 991 18.22 -63.64 -10.88
C ARG A 991 18.79 -63.05 -12.17
N THR A 992 17.99 -62.92 -13.22
CA THR A 992 18.42 -62.32 -14.51
C THR A 992 18.98 -60.91 -14.32
N LEU A 993 18.29 -60.06 -13.55
CA LEU A 993 18.79 -58.72 -13.23
C LEU A 993 20.07 -58.76 -12.38
N ALA A 994 20.13 -59.60 -11.34
CA ALA A 994 21.31 -59.72 -10.50
C ALA A 994 22.56 -60.18 -11.27
N ILE A 995 22.40 -61.03 -12.30
CA ILE A 995 23.47 -61.44 -13.20
C ILE A 995 23.94 -60.26 -14.06
N ALA A 996 23.03 -59.58 -14.78
CA ALA A 996 23.39 -58.45 -15.65
C ALA A 996 24.08 -57.29 -14.90
N VAL A 997 23.67 -57.04 -13.64
CA VAL A 997 24.31 -56.07 -12.74
C VAL A 997 25.70 -56.55 -12.31
N GLY A 998 25.87 -57.84 -12.01
CA GLY A 998 27.18 -58.43 -11.69
C GLY A 998 28.16 -58.48 -12.87
N GLU A 999 27.69 -58.31 -14.10
CA GLU A 999 28.49 -58.29 -15.32
C GLU A 999 28.98 -56.89 -15.72
N THR A 1000 28.56 -55.81 -15.05
CA THR A 1000 28.87 -54.42 -15.46
C THR A 1000 29.11 -53.44 -14.30
N ASP A 1001 30.30 -52.84 -14.24
CA ASP A 1001 30.66 -51.79 -13.24
C ASP A 1001 29.98 -50.41 -13.50
N GLY A 1002 29.06 -50.30 -14.47
CA GLY A 1002 28.64 -49.02 -15.06
C GLY A 1002 27.38 -48.37 -14.47
N LEU A 1003 26.39 -49.16 -14.06
CA LEU A 1003 25.08 -48.68 -13.59
C LEU A 1003 24.73 -49.30 -12.23
N HIS A 1004 24.57 -48.48 -11.19
CA HIS A 1004 24.11 -48.97 -9.89
C HIS A 1004 22.60 -49.24 -9.90
N VAL A 1005 22.23 -50.52 -10.04
CA VAL A 1005 20.82 -50.96 -9.98
C VAL A 1005 20.47 -51.46 -8.57
N GLU A 1006 19.49 -50.82 -7.94
CA GLU A 1006 18.99 -51.23 -6.63
C GLU A 1006 17.78 -52.16 -6.77
N LEU A 1007 17.94 -53.42 -6.32
CA LEU A 1007 16.94 -54.49 -6.43
C LEU A 1007 16.14 -54.73 -5.14
N GLY A 1008 16.40 -53.95 -4.08
CA GLY A 1008 15.83 -54.14 -2.74
C GLY A 1008 16.26 -55.45 -2.05
N PRO A 1009 15.79 -55.71 -0.81
CA PRO A 1009 16.03 -56.97 -0.11
C PRO A 1009 15.40 -58.16 -0.87
N ASN A 1010 15.91 -59.36 -0.63
CA ASN A 1010 15.33 -60.58 -1.19
C ASN A 1010 14.03 -60.94 -0.42
N PRO A 1011 12.89 -61.20 -1.08
CA PRO A 1011 11.65 -61.58 -0.38
C PRO A 1011 11.78 -62.88 0.42
N GLU A 1012 12.70 -63.77 0.06
CA GLU A 1012 12.99 -64.99 0.83
C GLU A 1012 13.73 -64.70 2.14
N ASP A 1013 14.68 -63.76 2.13
CA ASP A 1013 15.42 -63.34 3.34
C ASP A 1013 14.56 -62.47 4.29
N ALA A 1014 13.53 -61.81 3.75
CA ALA A 1014 12.53 -61.08 4.54
C ALA A 1014 11.55 -62.02 5.30
N ALA A 1015 11.48 -63.30 4.95
CA ALA A 1015 10.54 -64.28 5.52
C ALA A 1015 10.99 -64.88 6.88
N GLY A 1016 11.68 -64.08 7.70
CA GLY A 1016 12.07 -64.45 9.06
C GLY A 1016 10.85 -64.75 9.96
N ALA A 1017 10.95 -65.81 10.76
CA ALA A 1017 9.81 -66.54 11.34
C ALA A 1017 8.92 -65.81 12.38
N GLU A 1018 9.10 -64.51 12.61
CA GLU A 1018 8.23 -63.69 13.47
C GLU A 1018 7.22 -62.82 12.68
N GLY A 1019 7.49 -62.52 11.40
CA GLY A 1019 6.68 -61.59 10.62
C GLY A 1019 5.29 -62.09 10.26
N THR A 1020 5.17 -63.35 9.81
CA THR A 1020 3.89 -63.96 9.37
C THR A 1020 2.86 -64.01 10.49
N VAL A 1021 3.25 -64.45 11.69
CA VAL A 1021 2.38 -64.55 12.87
C VAL A 1021 1.84 -63.19 13.31
N LEU A 1022 2.57 -62.09 13.05
CA LEU A 1022 2.11 -60.74 13.35
C LEU A 1022 1.15 -60.22 12.27
N ILE A 1023 1.43 -60.48 10.99
CA ILE A 1023 0.61 -60.06 9.86
C ILE A 1023 -0.75 -60.77 9.86
N GLU A 1024 -0.81 -62.07 10.17
CA GLU A 1024 -2.08 -62.79 10.33
C GLU A 1024 -2.94 -62.16 11.44
N LYS A 1025 -2.37 -61.93 12.63
CA LYS A 1025 -3.09 -61.31 13.76
C LYS A 1025 -3.55 -59.89 13.48
N ILE A 1026 -2.77 -59.10 12.75
CA ILE A 1026 -3.17 -57.75 12.31
C ILE A 1026 -4.33 -57.85 11.30
N THR A 1027 -4.30 -58.82 10.38
CA THR A 1027 -5.35 -59.05 9.40
C THR A 1027 -6.65 -59.51 10.06
N GLU A 1028 -6.59 -60.44 11.01
CA GLU A 1028 -7.75 -60.85 11.83
C GLU A 1028 -8.33 -59.68 12.62
N HIS A 1029 -7.48 -58.82 13.21
CA HIS A 1029 -7.93 -57.66 13.98
C HIS A 1029 -8.59 -56.59 13.10
N LEU A 1030 -8.04 -56.33 11.90
CA LEU A 1030 -8.65 -55.42 10.92
C LEU A 1030 -9.97 -55.95 10.38
N GLN A 1031 -10.07 -57.27 10.13
CA GLN A 1031 -11.33 -57.90 9.75
C GLN A 1031 -12.40 -57.77 10.85
N MET A 1032 -12.02 -58.02 12.12
CA MET A 1032 -12.91 -57.83 13.27
C MET A 1032 -13.41 -56.38 13.39
N LEU A 1033 -12.56 -55.38 13.10
CA LEU A 1033 -12.95 -53.97 13.10
C LEU A 1033 -13.91 -53.64 11.96
N ALA A 1034 -13.66 -54.16 10.74
CA ALA A 1034 -14.55 -54.00 9.59
C ALA A 1034 -15.94 -54.61 9.86
N ASP A 1035 -15.99 -55.79 10.46
CA ASP A 1035 -17.25 -56.45 10.84
C ASP A 1035 -18.00 -55.68 11.94
N GLN A 1036 -17.28 -55.08 12.91
CA GLN A 1036 -17.89 -54.18 13.90
C GLN A 1036 -18.48 -52.90 13.27
N GLU A 1037 -17.81 -52.29 12.29
CA GLU A 1037 -18.36 -51.13 11.58
C GLU A 1037 -19.56 -51.50 10.71
N ALA A 1038 -19.52 -52.63 10.01
CA ALA A 1038 -20.65 -53.16 9.25
C ALA A 1038 -21.88 -53.43 10.16
N GLN A 1039 -21.65 -53.92 11.38
CA GLN A 1039 -22.70 -54.12 12.38
C GLN A 1039 -23.28 -52.78 12.88
N ARG A 1040 -22.44 -51.80 13.22
CA ARG A 1040 -22.89 -50.44 13.60
C ARG A 1040 -23.67 -49.75 12.49
N GLN A 1041 -23.30 -49.97 11.22
CA GLN A 1041 -24.06 -49.45 10.07
C GLN A 1041 -25.42 -50.14 9.91
N LYS A 1042 -25.51 -51.46 10.11
CA LYS A 1042 -26.80 -52.18 10.17
C LYS A 1042 -27.70 -51.66 11.30
N GLU A 1043 -27.17 -51.46 12.49
CA GLU A 1043 -27.89 -50.91 13.65
C GLU A 1043 -28.36 -49.47 13.40
N SER A 1044 -27.51 -48.63 12.81
CA SER A 1044 -27.86 -47.26 12.39
C SER A 1044 -28.99 -47.26 11.35
N MET A 1045 -28.97 -48.18 10.38
CA MET A 1045 -30.07 -48.34 9.41
C MET A 1045 -31.34 -48.92 10.04
N ALA A 1046 -31.24 -49.84 10.99
CA ALA A 1046 -32.39 -50.36 11.74
C ALA A 1046 -33.05 -49.26 12.57
N ALA A 1047 -32.27 -48.45 13.31
CA ALA A 1047 -32.75 -47.30 14.05
C ALA A 1047 -33.40 -46.25 13.15
N LYS A 1048 -32.83 -45.98 11.96
CA LYS A 1048 -33.43 -45.08 10.95
C LYS A 1048 -34.74 -45.63 10.37
N LYS A 1049 -34.87 -46.96 10.16
CA LYS A 1049 -36.14 -47.58 9.77
C LYS A 1049 -37.19 -47.50 10.89
N LEU A 1050 -36.80 -47.75 12.15
CA LEU A 1050 -37.71 -47.66 13.29
C LEU A 1050 -38.23 -46.24 13.52
N LYS A 1051 -37.39 -45.21 13.28
CA LYS A 1051 -37.78 -43.79 13.25
C LYS A 1051 -38.61 -43.36 12.02
N LYS A 1052 -38.90 -44.28 11.10
CA LYS A 1052 -39.74 -44.05 9.89
C LYS A 1052 -40.99 -44.95 9.85
N ALA A 1053 -41.23 -45.70 10.93
CA ALA A 1053 -42.41 -46.52 11.19
C ALA A 1053 -43.12 -46.10 12.50
N ARG A 1054 -42.76 -44.91 13.00
CA ARG A 1054 -43.40 -44.11 14.05
C ARG A 1054 -43.61 -42.71 13.48
#